data_AF-A0A1I7U4N2-F1
#
_entry.id   AF-A0A1I7U4N2-F1
#
_cell.length_a   1.000
_cell.length_b   1.000
_cell.length_c   1.000
_cell.angle_alpha   90.00
_cell.angle_beta   90.00
_cell.angle_gamma   90.00
#
_symmetry.space_group_name_H-M   'P 1'
#
loop_
_entity.id
_entity.type
_entity.pdbx_description
1 polymer ?
#
loop_
_entity_poly.entity_id
_entity_poly.type
_entity_poly.pdbx_seq_one_letter_code
_entity_poly.pdbx_strand_id
1 'polypeptide(L)'
;MDRLIQYGSVDEIPYYNCSVKSQNEWLALGVKRPWLGYPITILYLPILYIIIFKSKLIKMTCYKIMVLLAFTDMTATACSCLITGPLLIVGSVFCVYPTFTYIAGGFAIATWCMSCSVTTSLFLNRVISVAFHGLSNSIEKKLAYICIFFCVFYGFYVLFFTPVVCFNSEWLIWLPDPLSEPIASSEAADYYRNTVQAWNNWIFVSGMIILFSLYLGIIQKISMGQKSKAARSLFHNNQSAIKESYAKNMKELKDAITLHPIKDPAVMRKVHLRNREIKLREARAKRISLGAELSTAKAQTLVRMTPNRTIDLTPWDYINNNKILFCADRVNCPRHTVDLSIRTEMADTITQLFDEFNTNARQRGRVLQFQSLQYGYMRVEPTKGVDYVLDMLLWFKKFRPPNRTTISVRRHAYVQQTFGRLRSLAEKEFRGNMRANSTLIEDPTLHMIMPLRGRAAIFARFAQHLKSICARGGDDLAVSLTIVLYSSDDEMENRETIEMLRANAIPVTVIEMGDIPFSRGIALMRGAESLPANALLFFTDVDMLFTCDALKRIKSNTILNAQIYFPIVFSEFSHESWSENDKLLADAFHYGRGRGYFRHFGYGLAAMYKADLMDIGGFDTKIEGWGKEDVDLFEKAIKNGRLRVIRSPEPGLVHIYHPIHCDENMPTAQKDMCHGSKAASLASIDTLVEQIAQYT
;
A
#
# COMPACT_ATOMS: atom_id res chain seq x y z
N MET A 1 -4.71 56.82 -1.94
CA MET A 1 -5.43 57.10 -0.66
C MET A 1 -4.82 58.24 0.13
N ASP A 2 -3.52 58.47 0.04
CA ASP A 2 -2.82 59.55 0.75
C ASP A 2 -3.43 60.94 0.51
N ARG A 3 -3.81 61.24 -0.74
CA ARG A 3 -4.51 62.49 -1.09
C ARG A 3 -5.84 62.66 -0.34
N LEU A 4 -6.64 61.59 -0.19
CA LEU A 4 -7.88 61.66 0.59
C LEU A 4 -7.62 61.94 2.08
N ILE A 5 -6.52 61.42 2.62
CA ILE A 5 -6.11 61.66 4.01
C ILE A 5 -5.62 63.10 4.19
N GLN A 6 -4.87 63.61 3.22
CA GLN A 6 -4.30 64.95 3.23
C GLN A 6 -5.37 66.05 3.13
N TYR A 7 -6.37 65.88 2.25
CA TYR A 7 -7.39 66.89 1.97
C TYR A 7 -8.72 66.63 2.70
N GLY A 8 -8.87 65.53 3.45
CA GLY A 8 -10.04 65.25 4.29
C GLY A 8 -11.30 64.80 3.55
N SER A 9 -11.58 65.34 2.36
CA SER A 9 -12.70 64.94 1.49
C SER A 9 -12.26 64.83 0.03
N VAL A 10 -13.01 64.09 -0.80
CA VAL A 10 -12.68 63.94 -2.24
C VAL A 10 -12.89 65.24 -3.00
N ASP A 11 -13.89 66.02 -2.62
CA ASP A 11 -14.23 67.29 -3.29
C ASP A 11 -13.20 68.40 -3.02
N GLU A 12 -12.44 68.28 -1.92
CA GLU A 12 -11.31 69.16 -1.57
C GLU A 12 -10.00 68.78 -2.28
N ILE A 13 -9.93 67.62 -2.94
CA ILE A 13 -8.75 67.22 -3.71
C ILE A 13 -8.67 68.09 -4.98
N PRO A 14 -7.52 68.74 -5.26
CA PRO A 14 -7.34 69.54 -6.48
C PRO A 14 -7.75 68.79 -7.75
N TYR A 15 -8.54 69.44 -8.59
CA TYR A 15 -9.08 68.93 -9.86
C TYR A 15 -10.12 67.78 -9.76
N TYR A 16 -10.43 67.27 -8.56
CA TYR A 16 -11.52 66.28 -8.38
C TYR A 16 -12.88 66.90 -8.02
N ASN A 17 -12.98 68.23 -8.06
CA ASN A 17 -14.18 68.96 -7.69
C ASN A 17 -15.32 68.78 -8.71
N CYS A 18 -16.46 68.27 -8.25
CA CYS A 18 -17.62 67.96 -9.07
C CYS A 18 -18.70 69.07 -9.12
N SER A 19 -18.41 70.27 -8.58
CA SER A 19 -19.38 71.36 -8.42
C SER A 19 -19.84 72.02 -9.73
N VAL A 20 -19.25 71.66 -10.88
CA VAL A 20 -19.53 72.27 -12.19
C VAL A 20 -20.94 71.95 -12.71
N LYS A 21 -21.52 70.81 -12.32
CA LYS A 21 -22.88 70.38 -12.70
C LYS A 21 -23.62 69.82 -11.50
N SER A 22 -24.95 69.88 -11.55
CA SER A 22 -25.79 69.19 -10.57
C SER A 22 -25.70 67.66 -10.72
N GLN A 23 -26.04 66.93 -9.66
CA GLN A 23 -25.98 65.46 -9.66
C GLN A 23 -26.84 64.82 -10.77
N ASN A 24 -27.98 65.43 -11.11
CA ASN A 24 -28.87 64.95 -12.17
C ASN A 24 -28.26 65.15 -13.57
N GLU A 25 -27.53 66.24 -13.77
CA GLU A 25 -26.81 66.51 -15.02
C GLU A 25 -25.62 65.57 -15.19
N TRP A 26 -24.91 65.23 -14.10
CA TRP A 26 -23.87 64.21 -14.12
C TRP A 26 -24.43 62.81 -14.44
N LEU A 27 -25.59 62.46 -13.89
CA LEU A 27 -26.27 61.19 -14.19
C LEU A 27 -26.70 61.10 -15.66
N ALA A 28 -27.05 62.23 -16.28
CA ALA A 28 -27.46 62.29 -17.69
C ALA A 28 -26.29 62.06 -18.67
N LEU A 29 -25.04 62.27 -18.25
CA LEU A 29 -23.85 62.01 -19.06
C LEU A 29 -23.48 60.52 -19.14
N GLY A 30 -23.93 59.71 -18.19
CA GLY A 30 -23.63 58.28 -18.17
C GLY A 30 -24.59 57.43 -18.99
N VAL A 31 -24.13 56.26 -19.43
CA VAL A 31 -24.92 55.32 -20.25
C VAL A 31 -25.41 54.16 -19.38
N LYS A 32 -26.74 54.03 -19.25
CA LYS A 32 -27.38 52.93 -18.51
C LYS A 32 -27.35 51.63 -19.30
N ARG A 33 -26.82 50.56 -18.69
CA ARG A 33 -26.64 49.24 -19.33
C ARG A 33 -27.13 48.11 -18.40
N PRO A 34 -28.45 47.93 -18.23
CA PRO A 34 -29.02 47.01 -17.24
C PRO A 34 -28.65 45.53 -17.48
N TRP A 35 -28.47 45.12 -18.73
CA TRP A 35 -28.13 43.74 -19.09
C TRP A 35 -26.71 43.31 -18.67
N LEU A 36 -25.78 44.25 -18.51
CA LEU A 36 -24.39 43.98 -18.10
C LEU A 36 -24.21 44.00 -16.57
N GLY A 37 -25.25 44.37 -15.82
CA GLY A 37 -25.16 44.65 -14.38
C GLY A 37 -25.50 43.50 -13.43
N TYR A 38 -25.87 42.31 -13.92
CA TYR A 38 -26.23 41.18 -13.07
C TYR A 38 -24.97 40.52 -12.44
N PRO A 39 -24.84 40.47 -11.11
CA PRO A 39 -23.65 39.92 -10.46
C PRO A 39 -23.67 38.37 -10.46
N ILE A 40 -22.73 37.74 -11.17
CA ILE A 40 -22.49 36.29 -11.11
C ILE A 40 -21.27 36.02 -10.22
N THR A 41 -21.44 35.96 -8.91
CA THR A 41 -20.29 35.80 -7.96
C THR A 41 -20.52 34.79 -6.82
N ILE A 42 -21.52 33.90 -6.94
CA ILE A 42 -21.83 32.92 -5.87
C ILE A 42 -20.91 31.66 -5.91
N LEU A 43 -20.15 31.42 -6.99
CA LEU A 43 -19.44 30.15 -7.21
C LEU A 43 -18.01 30.03 -6.63
N TYR A 44 -17.39 31.09 -6.10
CA TYR A 44 -15.98 31.04 -5.68
C TYR A 44 -15.73 30.65 -4.21
N LEU A 45 -16.67 30.96 -3.31
CA LEU A 45 -16.55 30.65 -1.87
C LEU A 45 -16.41 29.14 -1.55
N PRO A 46 -17.13 28.23 -2.24
CA PRO A 46 -16.97 26.78 -2.03
C PRO A 46 -15.56 26.28 -2.40
N ILE A 47 -14.91 26.90 -3.39
CA ILE A 47 -13.59 26.48 -3.89
C ILE A 47 -12.51 26.82 -2.87
N LEU A 48 -12.53 28.01 -2.27
CA LEU A 48 -11.61 28.35 -1.17
C LEU A 48 -11.83 27.47 0.05
N TYR A 49 -13.08 27.18 0.42
CA TYR A 49 -13.38 26.31 1.56
C TYR A 49 -12.76 24.91 1.39
N ILE A 50 -12.84 24.33 0.18
CA ILE A 50 -12.25 23.03 -0.13
C ILE A 50 -10.71 23.07 -0.08
N ILE A 51 -10.10 24.10 -0.67
CA ILE A 51 -8.63 24.24 -0.70
C ILE A 51 -8.08 24.47 0.71
N ILE A 52 -8.73 25.33 1.51
CA ILE A 52 -8.21 25.75 2.82
C ILE A 52 -8.49 24.71 3.90
N PHE A 53 -9.72 24.23 4.01
CA PHE A 53 -10.15 23.45 5.18
C PHE A 53 -10.20 21.95 4.93
N LYS A 54 -10.50 21.52 3.70
CA LYS A 54 -10.63 20.09 3.38
C LYS A 54 -9.32 19.46 2.92
N SER A 55 -8.43 20.24 2.33
CA SER A 55 -7.17 19.75 1.78
C SER A 55 -6.01 19.99 2.77
N LYS A 56 -5.22 18.95 3.08
CA LYS A 56 -3.96 19.11 3.85
C LYS A 56 -2.84 19.76 2.99
N LEU A 57 -3.19 20.41 1.87
CA LEU A 57 -2.27 20.89 0.83
C LEU A 57 -1.63 22.24 1.18
N ILE A 58 -2.16 23.01 2.14
CA ILE A 58 -1.53 24.24 2.67
C ILE A 58 -0.10 24.01 3.19
N LYS A 59 0.25 22.77 3.55
CA LYS A 59 1.63 22.40 3.92
C LYS A 59 2.64 22.65 2.80
N MET A 60 2.20 22.65 1.55
CA MET A 60 3.04 22.91 0.38
C MET A 60 3.18 24.41 0.13
N THR A 61 4.37 24.80 -0.29
CA THR A 61 4.79 26.19 -0.39
C THR A 61 4.03 27.00 -1.45
N CYS A 62 3.79 26.40 -2.63
CA CYS A 62 3.03 27.03 -3.71
C CYS A 62 1.56 27.30 -3.34
N TYR A 63 0.95 26.42 -2.53
CA TYR A 63 -0.44 26.59 -2.10
C TYR A 63 -0.63 27.82 -1.21
N LYS A 64 0.42 28.27 -0.50
CA LYS A 64 0.36 29.50 0.30
C LYS A 64 0.27 30.76 -0.57
N ILE A 65 1.02 30.81 -1.68
CA ILE A 65 0.96 31.92 -2.65
C ILE A 65 -0.38 31.89 -3.41
N MET A 66 -0.88 30.71 -3.76
CA MET A 66 -2.20 30.57 -4.41
C MET A 66 -3.36 31.02 -3.52
N VAL A 67 -3.25 30.89 -2.19
CA VAL A 67 -4.24 31.43 -1.25
C VAL A 67 -4.24 32.96 -1.28
N LEU A 68 -3.06 33.61 -1.29
CA LEU A 68 -2.97 35.06 -1.45
C LEU A 68 -3.59 35.50 -2.79
N LEU A 69 -3.26 34.81 -3.89
CA LEU A 69 -3.84 35.08 -5.21
C LEU A 69 -5.37 35.00 -5.18
N ALA A 70 -5.92 33.97 -4.54
CA ALA A 70 -7.36 33.80 -4.44
C ALA A 70 -8.03 34.98 -3.70
N PHE A 71 -7.44 35.47 -2.60
CA PHE A 71 -7.97 36.66 -1.91
C PHE A 71 -7.86 37.93 -2.77
N THR A 72 -6.74 38.13 -3.46
CA THR A 72 -6.54 39.28 -4.35
C THR A 72 -7.54 39.26 -5.51
N ASP A 73 -7.71 38.11 -6.17
CA ASP A 73 -8.64 37.94 -7.30
C ASP A 73 -10.10 38.09 -6.87
N MET A 74 -10.46 37.61 -5.68
CA MET A 74 -11.81 37.85 -5.12
C MET A 74 -12.08 39.34 -4.90
N THR A 75 -11.10 40.08 -4.39
CA THR A 75 -11.24 41.52 -4.14
C THR A 75 -11.32 42.28 -5.47
N ALA A 76 -10.49 41.92 -6.45
CA ALA A 76 -10.55 42.48 -7.81
C ALA A 76 -11.90 42.16 -8.49
N THR A 77 -12.41 40.94 -8.35
CA THR A 77 -13.71 40.53 -8.89
C THR A 77 -14.86 41.27 -8.20
N ALA A 78 -14.77 41.52 -6.90
CA ALA A 78 -15.74 42.36 -6.20
C ALA A 78 -15.79 43.77 -6.81
N CYS A 79 -14.63 44.38 -7.11
CA CYS A 79 -14.57 45.69 -7.77
C CYS A 79 -15.14 45.65 -9.20
N SER A 80 -14.75 44.64 -10.00
CA SER A 80 -15.12 44.54 -11.41
C SER A 80 -16.55 44.03 -11.66
N CYS A 81 -17.17 43.34 -10.70
CA CYS A 81 -18.51 42.75 -10.89
C CYS A 81 -19.54 43.28 -9.88
N LEU A 82 -19.24 43.25 -8.58
CA LEU A 82 -20.20 43.64 -7.54
C LEU A 82 -20.34 45.17 -7.42
N ILE A 83 -19.27 45.92 -7.67
CA ILE A 83 -19.29 47.38 -7.66
C ILE A 83 -19.63 47.92 -9.06
N THR A 84 -18.90 47.47 -10.08
CA THR A 84 -19.09 47.95 -11.45
C THR A 84 -20.48 47.61 -12.02
N GLY A 85 -21.06 46.45 -11.69
CA GLY A 85 -22.37 46.03 -12.20
C GLY A 85 -23.52 46.99 -11.84
N PRO A 86 -23.76 47.28 -10.54
CA PRO A 86 -24.73 48.28 -10.13
C PRO A 86 -24.46 49.69 -10.69
N LEU A 87 -23.18 50.10 -10.76
CA LEU A 87 -22.83 51.39 -11.38
C LEU A 87 -23.20 51.46 -12.86
N LEU A 88 -23.17 50.34 -13.59
CA LEU A 88 -23.63 50.23 -14.98
C LEU A 88 -25.16 50.27 -15.12
N ILE A 89 -25.91 49.72 -14.17
CA ILE A 89 -27.39 49.80 -14.16
C ILE A 89 -27.83 51.26 -14.02
N VAL A 90 -27.16 52.00 -13.12
CA VAL A 90 -27.46 53.41 -12.84
C VAL A 90 -26.92 54.35 -13.93
N GLY A 91 -25.88 53.94 -14.66
CA GLY A 91 -25.18 54.83 -15.60
C GLY A 91 -24.31 55.83 -14.86
N SER A 92 -23.57 55.38 -13.82
CA SER A 92 -22.77 56.28 -13.00
C SER A 92 -21.54 56.79 -13.75
N VAL A 93 -21.22 58.07 -13.52
CA VAL A 93 -19.91 58.68 -13.77
C VAL A 93 -19.29 59.07 -12.42
N PHE A 94 -18.01 59.41 -12.38
CA PHE A 94 -17.28 59.70 -11.13
C PHE A 94 -18.04 60.64 -10.18
N CYS A 95 -18.51 61.78 -10.70
CA CYS A 95 -19.16 62.83 -9.92
C CYS A 95 -20.56 62.50 -9.39
N VAL A 96 -21.14 61.34 -9.74
CA VAL A 96 -22.43 60.91 -9.16
C VAL A 96 -22.23 60.39 -7.73
N TYR A 97 -21.11 59.69 -7.48
CA TYR A 97 -20.72 59.14 -6.17
C TYR A 97 -19.21 59.29 -5.97
N PRO A 98 -18.67 60.51 -5.78
CA PRO A 98 -17.23 60.78 -5.83
C PRO A 98 -16.45 60.04 -4.75
N THR A 99 -16.89 60.09 -3.49
CA THR A 99 -16.22 59.41 -2.36
C THR A 99 -16.19 57.89 -2.53
N PHE A 100 -17.33 57.29 -2.89
CA PHE A 100 -17.42 55.85 -3.09
C PHE A 100 -16.57 55.39 -4.28
N THR A 101 -16.67 56.09 -5.41
CA THR A 101 -15.93 55.74 -6.63
C THR A 101 -14.43 55.90 -6.46
N TYR A 102 -13.99 56.95 -5.74
CA TYR A 102 -12.58 57.17 -5.42
C TYR A 102 -12.01 56.03 -4.55
N ILE A 103 -12.74 55.62 -3.50
CA ILE A 103 -12.30 54.55 -2.60
C ILE A 103 -12.28 53.20 -3.33
N ALA A 104 -13.36 52.87 -4.04
CA ALA A 104 -13.46 51.63 -4.82
C ALA A 104 -12.39 51.57 -5.92
N GLY A 105 -12.11 52.71 -6.56
CA GLY A 105 -11.07 52.89 -7.55
C GLY A 105 -9.66 52.61 -7.04
N GLY A 106 -9.36 53.08 -5.82
CA GLY A 106 -8.10 52.78 -5.13
C GLY A 106 -7.92 51.28 -4.88
N PHE A 107 -8.96 50.58 -4.43
CA PHE A 107 -8.92 49.13 -4.26
C PHE A 107 -8.83 48.39 -5.59
N ALA A 108 -9.51 48.86 -6.64
CA ALA A 108 -9.46 48.27 -7.97
C ALA A 108 -8.04 48.30 -8.55
N ILE A 109 -7.35 49.45 -8.52
CA ILE A 109 -5.99 49.55 -9.03
C ILE A 109 -4.98 48.79 -8.16
N ALA A 110 -5.10 48.86 -6.82
CA ALA A 110 -4.22 48.17 -5.91
C ALA A 110 -4.29 46.63 -6.06
N THR A 111 -5.49 46.09 -6.17
CA THR A 111 -5.70 44.64 -6.34
C THR A 111 -5.30 44.15 -7.72
N TRP A 112 -5.47 44.96 -8.77
CA TRP A 112 -4.94 44.66 -10.10
C TRP A 112 -3.41 44.59 -10.10
N CYS A 113 -2.72 45.62 -9.61
CA CYS A 113 -1.25 45.60 -9.55
C CYS A 113 -0.73 44.48 -8.63
N MET A 114 -1.42 44.21 -7.51
CA MET A 114 -1.10 43.10 -6.62
C MET A 114 -1.26 41.74 -7.33
N SER A 115 -2.30 41.52 -8.13
CA SER A 115 -2.51 40.24 -8.83
C SER A 115 -1.41 39.96 -9.86
N CYS A 116 -0.93 40.99 -10.57
CA CYS A 116 0.25 40.88 -11.44
C CYS A 116 1.49 40.40 -10.67
N SER A 117 1.76 41.01 -9.51
CA SER A 117 2.92 40.66 -8.68
C SER A 117 2.82 39.23 -8.11
N VAL A 118 1.65 38.83 -7.64
CA VAL A 118 1.41 37.48 -7.08
C VAL A 118 1.52 36.40 -8.14
N THR A 119 0.96 36.62 -9.34
CA THR A 119 1.03 35.66 -10.45
C THR A 119 2.45 35.47 -10.96
N THR A 120 3.21 36.55 -11.15
CA THR A 120 4.63 36.46 -11.52
C THR A 120 5.47 35.78 -10.42
N SER A 121 5.21 36.07 -9.14
CA SER A 121 5.89 35.43 -8.02
C SER A 121 5.61 33.92 -7.95
N LEU A 122 4.36 33.51 -8.21
CA LEU A 122 3.98 32.09 -8.29
C LEU A 122 4.74 31.37 -9.40
N PHE A 123 4.84 32.01 -10.57
CA PHE A 123 5.54 31.43 -11.72
C PHE A 123 7.06 31.34 -11.49
N LEU A 124 7.66 32.38 -10.91
CA LEU A 124 9.06 32.37 -10.51
C LEU A 124 9.36 31.24 -9.52
N ASN A 125 8.49 31.05 -8.52
CA ASN A 125 8.60 29.94 -7.57
C ASN A 125 8.60 28.58 -8.29
N ARG A 126 7.76 28.43 -9.32
CA ARG A 126 7.70 27.22 -10.15
C ARG A 126 8.96 27.00 -10.97
N VAL A 127 9.50 28.05 -11.59
CA VAL A 127 10.75 27.97 -12.37
C VAL A 127 11.92 27.55 -11.48
N ILE A 128 12.04 28.14 -10.28
CA ILE A 128 13.11 27.82 -9.32
C ILE A 128 12.97 26.38 -8.79
N SER A 129 11.75 25.94 -8.47
CA SER A 129 11.45 24.58 -8.02
C SER A 129 11.87 23.52 -9.05
N VAL A 130 11.70 23.84 -10.34
CA VAL A 130 12.11 22.95 -11.45
C VAL A 130 13.60 23.06 -11.75
N ALA A 131 14.20 24.25 -11.66
CA ALA A 131 15.62 24.44 -11.93
C ALA A 131 16.53 23.82 -10.84
N PHE A 132 16.11 23.87 -9.58
CA PHE A 132 16.95 23.51 -8.42
C PHE A 132 16.34 22.41 -7.54
N HIS A 133 15.96 21.29 -8.17
CA HIS A 133 15.33 20.14 -7.50
C HIS A 133 16.04 19.64 -6.21
N GLY A 134 17.37 19.79 -6.10
CA GLY A 134 18.15 19.32 -4.94
C GLY A 134 18.17 20.24 -3.71
N LEU A 135 17.90 21.54 -3.86
CA LEU A 135 17.86 22.53 -2.76
C LEU A 135 16.45 23.06 -2.43
N SER A 136 15.44 22.57 -3.16
CA SER A 136 14.04 22.99 -3.11
C SER A 136 13.49 23.12 -1.68
N ASN A 137 13.70 22.13 -0.79
CA ASN A 137 13.11 22.15 0.56
C ASN A 137 13.62 23.27 1.48
N SER A 138 14.85 23.77 1.30
CA SER A 138 15.43 24.83 2.14
C SER A 138 15.11 26.24 1.60
N ILE A 139 15.12 26.38 0.28
CA ILE A 139 14.95 27.67 -0.41
C ILE A 139 13.47 28.01 -0.60
N GLU A 140 12.63 27.05 -1.00
CA GLU A 140 11.25 27.36 -1.40
C GLU A 140 10.44 28.00 -0.27
N LYS A 141 10.54 27.46 0.95
CA LYS A 141 9.76 27.98 2.09
C LYS A 141 10.08 29.44 2.37
N LYS A 142 11.37 29.79 2.45
CA LYS A 142 11.81 31.17 2.69
C LYS A 142 11.41 32.09 1.54
N LEU A 143 11.62 31.63 0.31
CA LEU A 143 11.27 32.37 -0.90
C LEU A 143 9.78 32.71 -0.95
N ALA A 144 8.90 31.77 -0.64
CA ALA A 144 7.46 32.05 -0.69
C ALA A 144 6.99 33.07 0.35
N TYR A 145 7.54 33.06 1.57
CA TYR A 145 7.22 34.09 2.55
C TYR A 145 7.74 35.48 2.12
N ILE A 146 8.94 35.53 1.51
CA ILE A 146 9.48 36.77 0.93
C ILE A 146 8.59 37.28 -0.20
N CYS A 147 8.17 36.40 -1.12
CA CYS A 147 7.26 36.75 -2.21
C CYS A 147 5.92 37.28 -1.68
N ILE A 148 5.32 36.62 -0.67
CA ILE A 148 4.06 37.07 -0.06
C ILE A 148 4.21 38.46 0.54
N PHE A 149 5.27 38.68 1.34
CA PHE A 149 5.54 39.97 1.95
C PHE A 149 5.69 41.07 0.89
N PHE A 150 6.48 40.81 -0.15
CA PHE A 150 6.69 41.75 -1.25
C PHE A 150 5.39 42.08 -2.00
N CYS A 151 4.56 41.07 -2.31
CA CYS A 151 3.29 41.28 -3.02
C CYS A 151 2.31 42.14 -2.21
N VAL A 152 2.20 41.85 -0.90
CA VAL A 152 1.33 42.61 0.01
C VAL A 152 1.84 44.05 0.14
N PHE A 153 3.14 44.23 0.36
CA PHE A 153 3.77 45.56 0.43
C PHE A 153 3.54 46.36 -0.86
N TYR A 154 3.71 45.73 -2.03
CA TYR A 154 3.49 46.38 -3.32
C TYR A 154 2.05 46.86 -3.49
N GLY A 155 1.06 46.05 -3.14
CA GLY A 155 -0.34 46.48 -3.22
C GLY A 155 -0.69 47.58 -2.22
N PHE A 156 -0.12 47.57 -1.02
CA PHE A 156 -0.23 48.69 -0.08
C PHE A 156 0.38 49.97 -0.63
N TYR A 157 1.57 49.87 -1.23
CA TYR A 157 2.22 51.01 -1.87
C TYR A 157 1.34 51.62 -2.96
N VAL A 158 0.75 50.78 -3.82
CA VAL A 158 -0.17 51.24 -4.88
C VAL A 158 -1.41 51.90 -4.28
N LEU A 159 -2.04 51.31 -3.27
CA LEU A 159 -3.26 51.85 -2.66
C LEU A 159 -3.06 53.25 -2.08
N PHE A 160 -1.94 53.50 -1.41
CA PHE A 160 -1.69 54.76 -0.72
C PHE A 160 -1.06 55.82 -1.62
N PHE A 161 -0.03 55.47 -2.37
CA PHE A 161 0.87 56.43 -3.03
C PHE A 161 0.66 56.58 -4.54
N THR A 162 -0.34 55.92 -5.13
CA THR A 162 -0.64 56.09 -6.56
C THR A 162 -1.98 56.80 -6.78
N PRO A 163 -2.14 57.53 -7.91
CA PRO A 163 -3.43 58.08 -8.32
C PRO A 163 -4.46 56.97 -8.50
N VAL A 164 -5.67 57.19 -7.99
CA VAL A 164 -6.78 56.23 -8.11
C VAL A 164 -7.38 56.28 -9.51
N VAL A 165 -8.10 55.22 -9.89
CA VAL A 165 -8.90 55.18 -11.12
C VAL A 165 -10.37 55.41 -10.79
N CYS A 166 -11.11 56.10 -11.65
CA CYS A 166 -12.49 56.51 -11.46
C CYS A 166 -13.38 55.84 -12.51
N PHE A 167 -14.51 55.29 -12.10
CA PHE A 167 -15.40 54.58 -13.01
C PHE A 167 -16.16 55.53 -13.93
N ASN A 168 -16.22 55.20 -15.23
CA ASN A 168 -17.07 55.87 -16.19
C ASN A 168 -17.89 54.85 -17.01
N SER A 169 -19.22 54.96 -16.93
CA SER A 169 -20.18 54.09 -17.63
C SER A 169 -20.25 54.29 -19.14
N GLU A 170 -19.88 55.47 -19.66
CA GLU A 170 -19.83 55.75 -21.11
C GLU A 170 -18.79 54.84 -21.78
N TRP A 171 -17.59 54.80 -21.19
CA TRP A 171 -16.41 54.08 -21.68
C TRP A 171 -16.27 52.67 -21.11
N LEU A 172 -17.17 52.24 -20.22
CA LEU A 172 -17.16 50.93 -19.55
C LEU A 172 -15.84 50.61 -18.81
N ILE A 173 -15.12 51.63 -18.35
CA ILE A 173 -13.76 51.48 -17.83
C ILE A 173 -13.51 52.39 -16.63
N TRP A 174 -12.53 52.00 -15.82
CA TRP A 174 -11.97 52.81 -14.76
C TRP A 174 -10.81 53.65 -15.32
N LEU A 175 -11.00 54.96 -15.40
CA LEU A 175 -10.07 55.93 -16.00
C LEU A 175 -9.25 56.64 -14.91
N PRO A 176 -7.97 56.96 -15.13
CA PRO A 176 -7.23 57.80 -14.19
C PRO A 176 -7.81 59.22 -14.08
N ASP A 177 -8.38 59.72 -15.18
CA ASP A 177 -9.04 61.02 -15.26
C ASP A 177 -10.48 60.93 -14.71
N PRO A 178 -10.85 61.72 -13.69
CA PRO A 178 -12.21 61.77 -13.14
C PRO A 178 -13.24 62.42 -14.09
N LEU A 179 -12.80 63.14 -15.13
CA LEU A 179 -13.65 63.89 -16.06
C LEU A 179 -14.60 64.88 -15.36
N SER A 180 -14.12 65.47 -14.26
CA SER A 180 -14.78 66.51 -13.46
C SER A 180 -14.86 67.85 -14.20
N GLU A 181 -13.93 68.10 -15.13
CA GLU A 181 -13.81 69.33 -15.91
C GLU A 181 -14.05 69.06 -17.42
N PRO A 182 -14.67 69.98 -18.18
CA PRO A 182 -14.97 69.76 -19.61
C PRO A 182 -13.73 69.61 -20.51
N ILE A 183 -12.64 70.30 -20.16
CA ILE A 183 -11.34 70.24 -20.83
C ILE A 183 -10.28 70.33 -19.74
N ALA A 184 -9.55 69.24 -19.50
CA ALA A 184 -8.49 69.22 -18.49
C ALA A 184 -7.29 70.08 -18.93
N SER A 185 -6.75 70.88 -18.01
CA SER A 185 -5.49 71.61 -18.22
C SER A 185 -4.29 70.65 -18.24
N SER A 186 -3.13 71.11 -18.72
CA SER A 186 -1.88 70.32 -18.69
C SER A 186 -1.49 69.88 -17.28
N GLU A 187 -1.77 70.72 -16.28
CA GLU A 187 -1.47 70.48 -14.86
C GLU A 187 -2.42 69.44 -14.27
N ALA A 188 -3.71 69.48 -14.63
CA ALA A 188 -4.68 68.48 -14.23
C ALA A 188 -4.36 67.11 -14.85
N ALA A 189 -4.01 67.09 -16.14
CA ALA A 189 -3.62 65.86 -16.84
C ALA A 189 -2.38 65.17 -16.22
N ASP A 190 -1.40 65.95 -15.74
CA ASP A 190 -0.25 65.39 -15.01
C ASP A 190 -0.65 64.91 -13.61
N TYR A 191 -1.62 65.57 -12.96
CA TYR A 191 -2.12 65.18 -11.64
C TYR A 191 -2.85 63.82 -11.64
N TYR A 192 -3.50 63.48 -12.75
CA TYR A 192 -4.17 62.19 -12.98
C TYR A 192 -3.23 61.09 -13.49
N ARG A 193 -2.01 61.44 -13.90
CA ARG A 193 -1.10 60.52 -14.59
C ARG A 193 -0.63 59.41 -13.67
N ASN A 194 -1.06 58.18 -13.93
CA ASN A 194 -0.61 57.00 -13.18
C ASN A 194 0.62 56.34 -13.84
N THR A 195 1.80 56.88 -13.56
CA THR A 195 3.07 56.32 -14.04
C THR A 195 3.36 54.93 -13.48
N VAL A 196 2.92 54.65 -12.25
CA VAL A 196 3.14 53.35 -11.58
C VAL A 196 2.37 52.23 -12.27
N GLN A 197 1.14 52.48 -12.71
CA GLN A 197 0.36 51.53 -13.51
C GLN A 197 1.04 51.22 -14.85
N ALA A 198 1.57 52.24 -15.53
CA ALA A 198 2.28 52.04 -16.79
C ALA A 198 3.55 51.18 -16.60
N TRP A 199 4.35 51.48 -15.58
CA TRP A 199 5.53 50.68 -15.22
C TRP A 199 5.17 49.26 -14.78
N ASN A 200 4.09 49.08 -14.02
CA ASN A 200 3.57 47.75 -13.64
C ASN A 200 3.36 46.89 -14.89
N ASN A 201 2.62 47.40 -15.87
CA ASN A 201 2.32 46.67 -17.09
C ASN A 201 3.60 46.31 -17.85
N TRP A 202 4.54 47.26 -17.98
CA TRP A 202 5.78 47.02 -18.72
C TRP A 202 6.70 46.01 -18.03
N ILE A 203 6.87 46.10 -16.70
CA ILE A 203 7.73 45.23 -15.90
C ILE A 203 7.19 43.81 -15.87
N PHE A 204 5.90 43.63 -15.54
CA PHE A 204 5.34 42.30 -15.36
C PHE A 204 5.11 41.58 -16.69
N VAL A 205 4.72 42.28 -17.78
CA VAL A 205 4.60 41.65 -19.10
C VAL A 205 5.96 41.19 -19.61
N SER A 206 6.97 42.06 -19.58
CA SER A 206 8.34 41.72 -19.98
C SER A 206 8.91 40.59 -19.12
N GLY A 207 8.69 40.65 -17.80
CA GLY A 207 9.10 39.61 -16.85
C GLY A 207 8.46 38.26 -17.14
N MET A 208 7.16 38.24 -17.45
CA MET A 208 6.45 36.99 -17.79
C MET A 208 6.99 36.35 -19.07
N ILE A 209 7.29 37.14 -20.11
CA ILE A 209 7.87 36.63 -21.37
C ILE A 209 9.24 35.96 -21.10
N ILE A 210 10.08 36.61 -20.30
CA ILE A 210 11.40 36.08 -19.92
C ILE A 210 11.25 34.77 -19.15
N LEU A 211 10.39 34.75 -18.12
CA LEU A 211 10.17 33.56 -17.31
C LEU A 211 9.60 32.40 -18.14
N PHE A 212 8.70 32.67 -19.10
CA PHE A 212 8.11 31.64 -19.96
C PHE A 212 9.16 31.05 -20.89
N SER A 213 10.02 31.89 -21.47
CA SER A 213 11.13 31.46 -22.32
C SER A 213 12.12 30.59 -21.55
N LEU A 214 12.49 31.00 -20.33
CA LEU A 214 13.34 30.21 -19.43
C LEU A 214 12.69 28.87 -19.07
N TYR A 215 11.41 28.87 -18.73
CA TYR A 215 10.66 27.68 -18.39
C TYR A 215 10.60 26.68 -19.55
N LEU A 216 10.29 27.15 -20.75
CA LEU A 216 10.27 26.32 -21.96
C LEU A 216 11.64 25.75 -22.28
N GLY A 217 12.71 26.54 -22.15
CA GLY A 217 14.08 26.06 -22.32
C GLY A 217 14.47 24.97 -21.32
N ILE A 218 14.10 25.14 -20.05
CA ILE A 218 14.30 24.12 -19.00
C ILE A 218 13.50 22.85 -19.32
N ILE A 219 12.22 22.98 -19.70
CA ILE A 219 11.39 21.84 -20.07
C ILE A 219 11.94 21.13 -21.29
N GLN A 220 12.39 21.84 -22.33
CA GLN A 220 12.94 21.23 -23.53
C GLN A 220 14.20 20.42 -23.20
N LYS A 221 15.07 20.96 -22.33
CA LYS A 221 16.24 20.24 -21.81
C LYS A 221 15.85 18.99 -21.00
N ILE A 222 14.83 19.09 -20.15
CA ILE A 222 14.30 17.95 -19.38
C ILE A 222 13.63 16.93 -20.30
N SER A 223 12.86 17.36 -21.30
CA SER A 223 12.12 16.54 -22.27
C SER A 223 13.06 15.78 -23.20
N MET A 224 14.13 16.43 -23.66
CA MET A 224 15.23 15.75 -24.36
C MET A 224 15.90 14.71 -23.46
N GLY A 225 16.01 14.98 -22.16
CA GLY A 225 16.38 13.98 -21.15
C GLY A 225 15.35 12.85 -21.00
N GLN A 226 14.05 13.13 -21.06
CA GLN A 226 12.93 12.20 -20.91
C GLN A 226 12.73 11.21 -22.07
N LYS A 227 13.23 11.53 -23.26
CA LYS A 227 13.28 10.56 -24.38
C LYS A 227 14.26 9.41 -24.11
N SER A 228 15.17 9.56 -23.15
CA SER A 228 16.03 8.46 -22.67
C SER A 228 15.22 7.42 -21.89
N LYS A 229 15.49 6.13 -22.13
CA LYS A 229 14.92 5.01 -21.34
C LYS A 229 15.10 5.22 -19.83
N ALA A 230 16.20 5.83 -19.39
CA ALA A 230 16.49 6.10 -17.99
C ALA A 230 15.56 7.14 -17.35
N ALA A 231 15.06 8.09 -18.13
CA ALA A 231 14.17 9.11 -17.60
C ALA A 231 12.69 8.67 -17.62
N ARG A 232 12.31 7.72 -18.49
CA ARG A 232 11.00 7.05 -18.42
C ARG A 232 10.82 6.22 -17.15
N SER A 233 11.89 5.63 -16.61
CA SER A 233 11.85 4.91 -15.32
C SER A 233 11.83 5.85 -14.12
N LEU A 234 12.42 7.04 -14.21
CA LEU A 234 12.39 8.08 -13.18
C LEU A 234 11.06 8.86 -13.15
N PHE A 235 10.45 9.10 -14.31
CA PHE A 235 9.20 9.85 -14.50
C PHE A 235 8.17 8.97 -15.22
N HIS A 236 7.45 8.13 -14.47
CA HIS A 236 6.43 7.24 -15.01
C HIS A 236 5.16 8.05 -15.39
N ASN A 237 5.15 8.58 -16.62
CA ASN A 237 4.06 9.42 -17.14
C ASN A 237 3.19 8.73 -18.23
N ASN A 238 3.41 7.45 -18.51
CA ASN A 238 2.79 6.78 -19.66
C ASN A 238 1.45 6.10 -19.33
N GLN A 239 0.33 6.68 -19.75
CA GLN A 239 -1.04 6.23 -19.42
C GLN A 239 -1.36 4.77 -19.81
N SER A 240 -0.76 4.22 -20.86
CA SER A 240 -1.09 2.88 -21.40
C SER A 240 -0.36 1.73 -20.71
N ALA A 241 0.87 1.94 -20.22
CA ALA A 241 1.66 0.91 -19.53
C ALA A 241 1.26 0.74 -18.04
N ILE A 242 0.41 1.62 -17.50
CA ILE A 242 0.09 1.71 -16.07
C ILE A 242 -0.85 0.60 -15.58
N LYS A 243 -1.73 0.05 -16.43
CA LYS A 243 -2.65 -1.01 -15.97
C LYS A 243 -1.96 -2.37 -15.79
N GLU A 244 -1.06 -2.74 -16.71
CA GLU A 244 -0.40 -4.06 -16.65
C GLU A 244 0.87 -4.08 -15.79
N SER A 245 1.70 -3.03 -15.83
CA SER A 245 2.96 -3.00 -15.06
C SER A 245 2.70 -3.00 -13.55
N TYR A 246 1.71 -2.25 -13.08
CA TYR A 246 1.42 -2.09 -11.64
C TYR A 246 0.67 -3.30 -11.05
N ALA A 247 -0.05 -4.04 -11.90
CA ALA A 247 -0.72 -5.27 -11.50
C ALA A 247 0.26 -6.44 -11.33
N LYS A 248 1.37 -6.46 -12.09
CA LYS A 248 2.31 -7.60 -12.16
C LYS A 248 3.69 -7.37 -11.53
N ASN A 249 4.26 -6.16 -11.57
CA ASN A 249 5.64 -5.93 -11.09
C ASN A 249 5.88 -4.50 -10.53
N MET A 250 5.83 -4.35 -9.21
CA MET A 250 6.07 -3.06 -8.53
C MET A 250 7.56 -2.69 -8.37
N LYS A 251 8.51 -3.43 -8.95
CA LYS A 251 9.96 -3.12 -8.84
C LYS A 251 10.33 -1.83 -9.56
N GLU A 252 9.67 -1.53 -10.68
CA GLU A 252 9.92 -0.32 -11.49
C GLU A 252 9.61 0.98 -10.74
N LEU A 253 8.76 0.90 -9.70
CA LEU A 253 8.37 2.04 -8.86
C LEU A 253 9.44 2.51 -7.88
N LYS A 254 10.46 1.68 -7.60
CA LYS A 254 11.47 2.00 -6.58
C LYS A 254 12.30 3.23 -6.96
N ASP A 255 12.63 3.36 -8.24
CA ASP A 255 13.46 4.45 -8.77
C ASP A 255 12.61 5.64 -9.28
N ALA A 256 11.29 5.53 -9.23
CA ALA A 256 10.38 6.55 -9.75
C ALA A 256 10.27 7.74 -8.77
N ILE A 257 10.54 8.96 -9.27
CA ILE A 257 10.40 10.20 -8.50
C ILE A 257 8.96 10.70 -8.54
N THR A 258 8.31 10.60 -9.71
CA THR A 258 6.93 11.02 -9.90
C THR A 258 6.12 9.97 -10.66
N LEU A 259 4.87 9.81 -10.24
CA LEU A 259 3.92 8.90 -10.85
C LEU A 259 2.77 9.69 -11.46
N HIS A 260 2.36 9.30 -12.67
CA HIS A 260 1.10 9.76 -13.25
C HIS A 260 -0.06 9.46 -12.28
N PRO A 261 -1.08 10.33 -12.20
CA PRO A 261 -2.27 10.07 -11.39
C PRO A 261 -2.85 8.67 -11.64
N ILE A 262 -2.88 7.85 -10.59
CA ILE A 262 -3.49 6.53 -10.59
C ILE A 262 -4.97 6.73 -10.30
N LYS A 263 -5.82 6.52 -11.31
CA LYS A 263 -7.28 6.73 -11.20
C LYS A 263 -8.01 5.52 -10.61
N ASP A 264 -7.40 4.35 -10.62
CA ASP A 264 -7.97 3.11 -10.08
C ASP A 264 -7.75 3.02 -8.56
N PRO A 265 -8.81 2.99 -7.73
CA PRO A 265 -8.71 2.85 -6.27
C PRO A 265 -7.96 1.60 -5.81
N ALA A 266 -8.10 0.47 -6.52
CA ALA A 266 -7.46 -0.79 -6.15
C ALA A 266 -5.94 -0.69 -6.31
N VAL A 267 -5.47 -0.12 -7.42
CA VAL A 267 -4.04 0.12 -7.68
C VAL A 267 -3.50 1.18 -6.73
N MET A 268 -4.28 2.22 -6.43
CA MET A 268 -3.90 3.25 -5.45
C MET A 268 -3.67 2.65 -4.06
N ARG A 269 -4.55 1.75 -3.60
CA ARG A 269 -4.38 1.03 -2.32
C ARG A 269 -3.11 0.18 -2.33
N LYS A 270 -2.83 -0.56 -3.41
CA LYS A 270 -1.60 -1.37 -3.54
C LYS A 270 -0.33 -0.50 -3.44
N VAL A 271 -0.28 0.61 -4.17
CA VAL A 271 0.84 1.57 -4.10
C VAL A 271 0.97 2.19 -2.71
N HIS A 272 -0.15 2.52 -2.07
CA HIS A 272 -0.15 3.04 -0.70
C HIS A 272 0.44 2.03 0.30
N LEU A 273 -0.01 0.78 0.26
CA LEU A 273 0.50 -0.29 1.11
C LEU A 273 2.00 -0.49 0.91
N ARG A 274 2.48 -0.52 -0.34
CA ARG A 274 3.92 -0.65 -0.63
C ARG A 274 4.73 0.53 -0.09
N ASN A 275 4.23 1.76 -0.23
CA ASN A 275 4.89 2.95 0.33
C ASN A 275 4.94 2.88 1.87
N ARG A 276 3.86 2.43 2.52
CA ARG A 276 3.84 2.22 3.98
C ARG A 276 4.83 1.16 4.41
N GLU A 277 4.94 0.08 3.65
CA GLU A 277 5.88 -1.01 3.90
C GLU A 277 7.35 -0.52 3.81
N ILE A 278 7.69 0.27 2.78
CA ILE A 278 9.02 0.89 2.62
C ILE A 278 9.32 1.81 3.82
N LYS A 279 8.40 2.71 4.17
CA LYS A 279 8.58 3.60 5.33
C LYS A 279 8.73 2.85 6.65
N LEU A 280 8.00 1.75 6.82
CA LEU A 280 8.12 0.89 7.99
C LEU A 280 9.51 0.24 8.04
N ARG A 281 10.03 -0.23 6.91
CA ARG A 281 11.39 -0.77 6.79
C ARG A 281 12.45 0.28 7.11
N GLU A 282 12.35 1.48 6.55
CA GLU A 282 13.26 2.60 6.83
C GLU A 282 13.25 2.98 8.33
N ALA A 283 12.06 3.09 8.93
CA ALA A 283 11.92 3.39 10.35
C ALA A 283 12.51 2.28 11.24
N ARG A 284 12.34 1.01 10.87
CA ARG A 284 12.95 -0.14 11.56
C ARG A 284 14.47 -0.12 11.43
N ALA A 285 15.00 0.12 10.23
CA ALA A 285 16.44 0.24 10.00
C ALA A 285 17.05 1.39 10.81
N LYS A 286 16.42 2.56 10.80
CA LYS A 286 16.84 3.71 11.61
C LYS A 286 16.81 3.41 13.10
N ARG A 287 15.78 2.70 13.58
CA ARG A 287 15.71 2.27 14.99
C ARG A 287 16.87 1.33 15.36
N ILE A 288 17.25 0.42 14.45
CA ILE A 288 18.38 -0.49 14.68
C ILE A 288 19.70 0.29 14.71
N SER A 289 19.93 1.20 13.75
CA SER A 289 21.12 2.06 13.71
C SER A 289 21.23 2.94 14.96
N LEU A 290 20.16 3.64 15.35
CA LEU A 290 20.14 4.43 16.59
C LEU A 290 20.32 3.55 17.84
N GLY A 291 19.75 2.35 17.85
CA GLY A 291 19.93 1.40 18.95
C GLY A 291 21.37 0.88 19.06
N ALA A 292 22.09 0.79 17.93
CA ALA A 292 23.51 0.46 17.91
C ALA A 292 24.37 1.63 18.41
N GLU A 293 24.02 2.87 18.06
CA GLU A 293 24.69 4.09 18.57
C GLU A 293 24.48 4.30 20.07
N LEU A 294 23.29 3.99 20.60
CA LEU A 294 22.95 4.15 22.02
C LEU A 294 23.52 3.03 22.90
N SER A 295 23.90 1.90 22.30
CA SER A 295 24.47 0.75 23.00
C SER A 295 25.94 1.03 23.34
N THR A 296 26.25 1.22 24.62
CA THR A 296 27.63 1.22 25.14
C THR A 296 28.33 -0.14 25.01
N ALA A 297 27.59 -1.21 24.69
CA ALA A 297 28.18 -2.49 24.36
C ALA A 297 28.87 -2.40 23.00
N LYS A 298 30.18 -2.69 22.98
CA LYS A 298 31.01 -2.92 21.78
C LYS A 298 30.16 -3.66 20.74
N ALA A 299 30.00 -3.08 19.55
CA ALA A 299 29.39 -3.78 18.43
C ALA A 299 30.03 -5.17 18.34
N GLN A 300 29.21 -6.22 18.44
CA GLN A 300 29.73 -7.59 18.36
C GLN A 300 30.54 -7.70 17.07
N THR A 301 31.84 -7.87 17.23
CA THR A 301 32.80 -8.08 16.16
C THR A 301 32.43 -9.34 15.39
N LEU A 302 32.88 -9.44 14.14
CA LEU A 302 32.76 -10.61 13.26
C LEU A 302 33.32 -11.93 13.85
N VAL A 303 33.89 -11.91 15.05
CA VAL A 303 34.34 -13.13 15.72
C VAL A 303 33.10 -13.81 16.28
N ARG A 304 32.53 -14.69 15.45
CA ARG A 304 31.52 -15.64 15.89
C ARG A 304 32.08 -16.50 17.00
N MET A 305 31.19 -17.06 17.81
CA MET A 305 31.57 -18.17 18.68
C MET A 305 32.25 -19.21 17.78
N THR A 306 33.51 -19.52 18.04
CA THR A 306 34.19 -20.58 17.30
C THR A 306 33.52 -21.88 17.71
N PRO A 307 32.84 -22.59 16.78
CA PRO A 307 32.17 -23.83 17.12
C PRO A 307 33.22 -24.82 17.62
N ASN A 308 32.98 -25.41 18.79
CA ASN A 308 33.91 -26.37 19.39
C ASN A 308 33.70 -27.79 18.84
N ARG A 309 32.52 -28.07 18.28
CA ARG A 309 32.16 -29.36 17.69
C ARG A 309 31.63 -29.18 16.27
N THR A 310 31.77 -30.22 15.46
CA THR A 310 31.24 -30.25 14.08
C THR A 310 29.72 -30.13 14.02
N ILE A 311 29.00 -30.56 15.06
CA ILE A 311 27.54 -30.43 15.16
C ILE A 311 27.08 -28.98 15.39
N ASP A 312 27.97 -28.12 15.88
CA ASP A 312 27.68 -26.70 16.09
C ASP A 312 27.84 -25.88 14.79
N LEU A 313 28.36 -26.50 13.72
CA LEU A 313 28.50 -25.87 12.41
C LEU A 313 27.15 -25.85 11.70
N THR A 314 26.68 -24.65 11.41
CA THR A 314 25.54 -24.45 10.51
C THR A 314 26.01 -24.62 9.05
N PRO A 315 25.40 -25.54 8.27
CA PRO A 315 25.80 -25.80 6.90
C PRO A 315 25.41 -24.66 5.96
N TRP A 316 26.13 -24.56 4.84
CA TRP A 316 25.86 -23.59 3.79
C TRP A 316 25.06 -24.21 2.66
N ASP A 317 23.89 -23.66 2.37
CA ASP A 317 23.12 -24.05 1.19
C ASP A 317 23.67 -23.36 -0.05
N TYR A 318 23.87 -24.12 -1.13
CA TYR A 318 24.40 -23.61 -2.39
C TYR A 318 23.26 -23.19 -3.33
N ILE A 319 23.41 -22.02 -3.94
CA ILE A 319 22.46 -21.43 -4.88
C ILE A 319 23.16 -21.31 -6.24
N ASN A 320 22.63 -21.99 -7.26
CA ASN A 320 23.19 -21.90 -8.61
C ASN A 320 22.57 -20.73 -9.43
N ASN A 321 23.22 -20.34 -10.54
CA ASN A 321 22.73 -19.32 -11.48
C ASN A 321 21.28 -19.54 -11.95
N ASN A 322 20.87 -20.80 -12.11
CA ASN A 322 19.53 -21.21 -12.54
C ASN A 322 18.50 -21.16 -11.39
N LYS A 323 18.84 -20.53 -10.25
CA LYS A 323 17.96 -20.40 -9.07
C LYS A 323 17.55 -21.76 -8.50
N ILE A 324 18.47 -22.71 -8.54
CA ILE A 324 18.33 -24.03 -7.91
C ILE A 324 19.02 -23.96 -6.56
N LEU A 325 18.34 -24.41 -5.51
CA LEU A 325 18.89 -24.55 -4.16
C LEU A 325 19.39 -25.97 -3.96
N PHE A 326 20.58 -26.11 -3.41
CA PHE A 326 21.19 -27.36 -2.99
C PHE A 326 21.42 -27.28 -1.47
N CYS A 327 20.75 -28.14 -0.72
CA CYS A 327 20.79 -28.10 0.73
C CYS A 327 21.95 -28.97 1.22
N ALA A 328 22.93 -28.37 1.91
CA ALA A 328 24.13 -29.11 2.31
C ALA A 328 23.88 -30.14 3.42
N ASP A 329 22.90 -29.89 4.29
CA ASP A 329 22.56 -30.78 5.41
C ASP A 329 21.61 -31.93 5.03
N ARG A 330 21.07 -31.90 3.82
CA ARG A 330 20.07 -32.86 3.36
C ARG A 330 20.61 -33.58 2.14
N VAL A 331 21.16 -34.76 2.38
CA VAL A 331 21.74 -35.65 1.34
C VAL A 331 20.80 -35.87 0.15
N ASN A 332 19.47 -35.86 0.36
CA ASN A 332 18.45 -35.98 -0.70
C ASN A 332 17.58 -34.72 -0.79
N CYS A 333 18.13 -33.51 -0.65
CA CYS A 333 17.35 -32.31 -0.98
C CYS A 333 16.99 -32.39 -2.47
N PRO A 334 15.71 -32.59 -2.85
CA PRO A 334 15.35 -32.68 -4.25
C PRO A 334 15.78 -31.39 -4.93
N ARG A 335 16.28 -31.49 -6.16
CA ARG A 335 16.66 -30.33 -6.96
C ARG A 335 15.41 -29.47 -7.16
N HIS A 336 15.23 -28.47 -6.32
CA HIS A 336 14.04 -27.64 -6.32
C HIS A 336 14.43 -26.21 -6.61
N THR A 337 13.53 -25.50 -7.27
CA THR A 337 13.66 -24.07 -7.50
C THR A 337 13.65 -23.38 -6.14
N VAL A 338 14.56 -22.41 -5.95
CA VAL A 338 14.59 -21.56 -4.76
C VAL A 338 13.20 -20.98 -4.52
N ASP A 339 12.70 -21.16 -3.30
CA ASP A 339 11.38 -20.68 -2.90
C ASP A 339 11.20 -19.19 -3.22
N LEU A 340 9.96 -18.80 -3.55
CA LEU A 340 9.65 -17.43 -3.95
C LEU A 340 10.04 -16.43 -2.85
N SER A 341 9.90 -16.82 -1.58
CA SER A 341 10.29 -16.01 -0.43
C SER A 341 11.79 -15.70 -0.46
N ILE A 342 12.65 -16.73 -0.47
CA ILE A 342 14.11 -16.61 -0.50
C ILE A 342 14.56 -15.83 -1.73
N ARG A 343 13.97 -16.11 -2.90
CA ARG A 343 14.29 -15.40 -4.14
C ARG A 343 13.97 -13.91 -4.07
N THR A 344 12.86 -13.57 -3.43
CA THR A 344 12.41 -12.17 -3.26
C THR A 344 13.32 -11.44 -2.29
N GLU A 345 13.60 -12.04 -1.12
CA GLU A 345 14.50 -11.48 -0.12
C GLU A 345 15.92 -11.31 -0.64
N MET A 346 16.49 -12.32 -1.32
CA MET A 346 17.83 -12.21 -1.90
C MET A 346 17.89 -11.09 -2.95
N ALA A 347 16.86 -10.94 -3.79
CA ALA A 347 16.80 -9.85 -4.75
C ALA A 347 16.72 -8.47 -4.07
N ASP A 348 15.97 -8.36 -2.97
CA ASP A 348 15.85 -7.12 -2.20
C ASP A 348 17.19 -6.79 -1.47
N THR A 349 17.87 -7.78 -0.89
CA THR A 349 19.21 -7.65 -0.30
C THR A 349 20.25 -7.21 -1.32
N ILE A 350 20.27 -7.83 -2.51
CA ILE A 350 21.14 -7.40 -3.61
C ILE A 350 20.83 -5.94 -3.98
N THR A 351 19.55 -5.59 -4.13
CA THR A 351 19.18 -4.21 -4.50
C THR A 351 19.63 -3.20 -3.45
N GLN A 352 19.44 -3.49 -2.17
CA GLN A 352 19.90 -2.64 -1.07
C GLN A 352 21.43 -2.46 -1.08
N LEU A 353 22.18 -3.55 -1.29
CA LEU A 353 23.63 -3.52 -1.39
C LEU A 353 24.11 -2.65 -2.56
N PHE A 354 23.43 -2.71 -3.71
CA PHE A 354 23.75 -1.83 -4.84
C PHE A 354 23.39 -0.37 -4.59
N ASP A 355 22.33 -0.06 -3.85
CA ASP A 355 22.00 1.32 -3.48
C ASP A 355 23.10 1.92 -2.59
N GLU A 356 23.58 1.16 -1.60
CA GLU A 356 24.66 1.57 -0.72
C GLU A 356 25.97 1.75 -1.48
N PHE A 357 26.36 0.77 -2.30
CA PHE A 357 27.57 0.87 -3.14
C PHE A 357 27.51 2.05 -4.11
N ASN A 358 26.34 2.30 -4.70
CA ASN A 358 26.15 3.38 -5.65
C ASN A 358 26.09 4.75 -5.00
N THR A 359 25.78 4.86 -3.70
CA THR A 359 25.84 6.14 -2.98
C THR A 359 27.25 6.73 -3.04
N ASN A 360 28.27 5.90 -2.79
CA ASN A 360 29.68 6.29 -2.88
C ASN A 360 30.18 6.38 -4.33
N ALA A 361 29.72 5.48 -5.22
CA ALA A 361 30.15 5.48 -6.62
C ALA A 361 29.63 6.72 -7.40
N ARG A 362 28.39 7.18 -7.12
CA ARG A 362 27.77 8.35 -7.77
C ARG A 362 28.55 9.62 -7.50
N GLN A 363 29.01 9.84 -6.26
CA GLN A 363 29.88 10.98 -5.91
C GLN A 363 31.13 11.06 -6.80
N ARG A 364 31.65 9.88 -7.19
CA ARG A 364 32.84 9.71 -8.02
C ARG A 364 32.52 9.60 -9.53
N GLY A 365 31.28 9.88 -9.95
CA GLY A 365 30.86 9.87 -11.37
C GLY A 365 30.72 8.48 -12.00
N ARG A 366 30.42 7.46 -11.18
CA ARG A 366 30.38 6.05 -11.55
C ARG A 366 29.08 5.40 -11.08
N VAL A 367 28.64 4.32 -11.72
CA VAL A 367 27.53 3.47 -11.25
C VAL A 367 27.88 2.01 -11.48
N LEU A 368 27.61 1.19 -10.46
CA LEU A 368 27.60 -0.26 -10.51
C LEU A 368 26.18 -0.74 -10.75
N GLN A 369 25.99 -1.61 -11.74
CA GLN A 369 24.68 -2.20 -12.04
C GLN A 369 24.78 -3.73 -11.97
N PHE A 370 23.89 -4.36 -11.21
CA PHE A 370 23.78 -5.81 -11.15
C PHE A 370 23.37 -6.40 -12.51
N GLN A 371 24.04 -7.47 -12.95
CA GLN A 371 23.70 -8.21 -14.17
C GLN A 371 23.10 -9.58 -13.83
N SER A 372 23.86 -10.44 -13.16
CA SER A 372 23.42 -11.78 -12.79
C SER A 372 24.21 -12.34 -11.60
N LEU A 373 23.61 -13.30 -10.90
CA LEU A 373 24.29 -14.13 -9.91
C LEU A 373 24.84 -15.37 -10.62
N GLN A 374 26.14 -15.62 -10.50
CA GLN A 374 26.77 -16.85 -11.02
C GLN A 374 26.52 -18.02 -10.08
N TYR A 375 26.78 -17.80 -8.80
CA TYR A 375 26.36 -18.70 -7.73
C TYR A 375 26.30 -17.91 -6.42
N GLY A 376 25.72 -18.52 -5.40
CA GLY A 376 25.80 -18.02 -4.05
C GLY A 376 25.76 -19.14 -3.03
N TYR A 377 26.10 -18.79 -1.80
CA TYR A 377 25.88 -19.61 -0.63
C TYR A 377 25.00 -18.83 0.34
N MET A 378 24.08 -19.52 1.00
CA MET A 378 23.22 -18.95 2.03
C MET A 378 23.33 -19.81 3.28
N ARG A 379 23.30 -19.17 4.44
CA ARG A 379 23.25 -19.85 5.73
C ARG A 379 22.43 -19.05 6.71
N VAL A 380 21.49 -19.69 7.38
CA VAL A 380 20.68 -19.06 8.42
C VAL A 380 21.26 -19.41 9.78
N GLU A 381 21.69 -18.40 10.53
CA GLU A 381 22.18 -18.54 11.89
C GLU A 381 21.15 -17.93 12.84
N PRO A 382 20.37 -18.74 13.60
CA PRO A 382 19.17 -18.28 14.30
C PRO A 382 19.36 -17.07 15.22
N THR A 383 20.55 -16.92 15.80
CA THR A 383 20.87 -15.86 16.76
C THR A 383 21.40 -14.58 16.12
N LYS A 384 21.84 -14.62 14.85
CA LYS A 384 22.51 -13.49 14.21
C LYS A 384 21.80 -12.99 12.96
N GLY A 385 21.27 -13.90 12.15
CA GLY A 385 20.67 -13.52 10.87
C GLY A 385 20.96 -14.50 9.76
N VAL A 386 20.91 -14.00 8.53
CA VAL A 386 21.18 -14.75 7.32
C VAL A 386 22.50 -14.27 6.71
N ASP A 387 23.41 -15.20 6.47
CA ASP A 387 24.63 -14.95 5.73
C ASP A 387 24.43 -15.28 4.25
N TYR A 388 25.01 -14.44 3.40
CA TYR A 388 25.09 -14.66 1.97
C TYR A 388 26.55 -14.50 1.50
N VAL A 389 27.00 -15.45 0.70
CA VAL A 389 28.20 -15.31 -0.14
C VAL A 389 27.70 -15.25 -1.57
N LEU A 390 27.80 -14.11 -2.23
CA LEU A 390 27.22 -13.88 -3.56
C LEU A 390 28.32 -13.63 -4.58
N ASP A 391 28.44 -14.50 -5.58
CA ASP A 391 29.30 -14.28 -6.73
C ASP A 391 28.49 -13.63 -7.86
N MET A 392 28.71 -12.33 -8.05
CA MET A 392 27.89 -11.52 -8.93
C MET A 392 28.69 -11.00 -10.13
N LEU A 393 28.04 -11.02 -11.29
CA LEU A 393 28.49 -10.32 -12.48
C LEU A 393 27.81 -8.95 -12.54
N LEU A 394 28.61 -7.91 -12.73
CA LEU A 394 28.20 -6.51 -12.58
C LEU A 394 28.68 -5.68 -13.79
N TRP A 395 27.88 -4.69 -14.18
CA TRP A 395 28.31 -3.66 -15.11
C TRP A 395 28.85 -2.45 -14.36
N PHE A 396 30.10 -2.13 -14.60
CA PHE A 396 30.73 -0.89 -14.17
C PHE A 396 30.61 0.17 -15.26
N LYS A 397 29.81 1.21 -15.01
CA LYS A 397 29.54 2.30 -15.97
C LYS A 397 30.17 3.60 -15.51
N LYS A 398 31.07 4.16 -16.32
CA LYS A 398 31.65 5.50 -16.11
C LYS A 398 30.91 6.52 -16.98
N PHE A 399 30.37 7.58 -16.36
CA PHE A 399 29.58 8.59 -17.09
C PHE A 399 30.31 9.92 -17.30
N ARG A 400 31.38 10.19 -16.54
CA ARG A 400 32.19 11.42 -16.72
C ARG A 400 33.08 11.32 -17.96
N PRO A 401 33.14 12.38 -18.81
CA PRO A 401 34.10 12.49 -19.91
C PRO A 401 35.56 12.36 -19.43
N PRO A 402 36.52 11.97 -20.29
CA PRO A 402 36.40 11.73 -21.74
C PRO A 402 35.96 10.31 -22.12
N ASN A 403 36.10 9.32 -21.23
CA ASN A 403 35.87 7.90 -21.56
C ASN A 403 34.60 7.37 -20.90
N ARG A 404 33.50 7.33 -21.67
CA ARG A 404 32.30 6.56 -21.33
C ARG A 404 32.55 5.09 -21.66
N THR A 405 32.86 4.29 -20.65
CA THR A 405 33.10 2.86 -20.81
C THR A 405 32.19 2.06 -19.90
N THR A 406 31.76 0.90 -20.40
CA THR A 406 31.01 -0.09 -19.65
C THR A 406 31.86 -1.35 -19.59
N ILE A 407 32.24 -1.76 -18.38
CA ILE A 407 33.12 -2.91 -18.16
C ILE A 407 32.32 -3.94 -17.35
N SER A 408 32.35 -5.20 -17.78
CA SER A 408 31.80 -6.29 -16.98
C SER A 408 32.82 -6.68 -15.91
N VAL A 409 32.38 -6.73 -14.65
CA VAL A 409 33.23 -7.01 -13.48
C VAL A 409 32.55 -8.10 -12.67
N ARG A 410 33.30 -9.14 -12.33
CA ARG A 410 32.87 -10.18 -11.39
C ARG A 410 33.32 -9.80 -9.98
N ARG A 411 32.44 -9.90 -8.99
CA ARG A 411 32.75 -9.62 -7.58
C ARG A 411 32.05 -10.59 -6.65
N HIS A 412 32.79 -11.01 -5.63
CA HIS A 412 32.24 -11.69 -4.45
C HIS A 412 31.80 -10.65 -3.42
N ALA A 413 30.57 -10.77 -2.95
CA ALA A 413 30.06 -10.01 -1.82
C ALA A 413 29.74 -10.97 -0.66
N TYR A 414 30.25 -10.62 0.51
CA TYR A 414 29.91 -11.27 1.78
C TYR A 414 28.94 -10.36 2.50
N VAL A 415 27.70 -10.82 2.65
CA VAL A 415 26.59 -10.01 3.17
C VAL A 415 26.00 -10.73 4.36
N GLN A 416 25.77 -9.99 5.43
CA GLN A 416 25.04 -10.49 6.58
C GLN A 416 23.78 -9.65 6.78
N GLN A 417 22.62 -10.29 6.62
CA GLN A 417 21.34 -9.72 6.96
C GLN A 417 21.06 -10.02 8.43
N THR A 418 21.25 -9.03 9.30
CA THR A 418 21.06 -9.21 10.75
C THR A 418 19.59 -9.28 11.13
N PHE A 419 19.25 -10.17 12.06
CA PHE A 419 17.93 -10.14 12.67
C PHE A 419 17.80 -8.94 13.61
N GLY A 420 16.62 -8.33 13.63
CA GLY A 420 16.30 -7.31 14.63
C GLY A 420 16.28 -7.91 16.04
N ARG A 421 16.37 -7.05 17.06
CA ARG A 421 16.18 -7.50 18.46
C ARG A 421 14.91 -8.32 18.59
N LEU A 422 15.05 -9.49 19.23
CA LEU A 422 13.92 -10.31 19.64
C LEU A 422 12.92 -9.45 20.41
N ARG A 423 11.65 -9.56 20.02
CA ARG A 423 10.53 -8.92 20.69
C ARG A 423 9.60 -10.02 21.13
N SER A 424 9.49 -10.22 22.43
CA SER A 424 8.37 -10.95 22.99
C SER A 424 7.16 -10.03 23.03
N LEU A 425 6.03 -10.53 22.56
CA LEU A 425 4.72 -9.94 22.79
C LEU A 425 3.94 -10.99 23.57
N ALA A 426 3.27 -10.59 24.65
CA ALA A 426 2.38 -11.50 25.34
C ALA A 426 1.27 -11.92 24.37
N GLU A 427 0.96 -13.22 24.34
CA GLU A 427 -0.06 -13.76 23.43
C GLU A 427 -1.41 -13.03 23.59
N LYS A 428 -1.79 -12.72 24.84
CA LYS A 428 -3.01 -11.99 25.16
C LYS A 428 -3.05 -10.59 24.52
N GLU A 429 -1.94 -9.85 24.56
CA GLU A 429 -1.85 -8.54 23.92
C GLU A 429 -1.85 -8.65 22.40
N PHE A 430 -1.15 -9.63 21.85
CA PHE A 430 -1.12 -9.88 20.41
C PHE A 430 -2.52 -10.20 19.86
N ARG A 431 -3.24 -11.12 20.52
CA ARG A 431 -4.63 -11.47 20.19
C ARG A 431 -5.57 -10.28 20.37
N GLY A 432 -5.44 -9.54 21.47
CA GLY A 432 -6.24 -8.33 21.74
C GLY A 432 -6.06 -7.26 20.66
N ASN A 433 -4.82 -7.00 20.25
CA ASN A 433 -4.51 -6.03 19.19
C ASN A 433 -5.07 -6.45 17.83
N MET A 434 -5.02 -7.75 17.49
CA MET A 434 -5.62 -8.23 16.24
C MET A 434 -7.15 -8.24 16.27
N ARG A 435 -7.75 -8.36 17.45
CA ARG A 435 -9.21 -8.32 17.68
C ARG A 435 -9.75 -6.93 18.00
N ALA A 436 -8.98 -5.86 17.87
CA ALA A 436 -9.37 -4.51 18.30
C ALA A 436 -10.71 -4.02 17.74
N ASN A 437 -11.14 -4.54 16.58
CA ASN A 437 -12.41 -4.19 15.93
C ASN A 437 -13.51 -5.26 16.07
N SER A 438 -13.28 -6.35 16.80
CA SER A 438 -14.25 -7.44 16.95
C SER A 438 -15.15 -7.24 18.16
N THR A 439 -16.47 -7.36 17.97
CA THR A 439 -17.48 -7.26 19.03
C THR A 439 -17.84 -8.62 19.64
N LEU A 440 -17.43 -9.72 19.01
CA LEU A 440 -17.76 -11.09 19.41
C LEU A 440 -16.71 -11.66 20.38
N ILE A 441 -17.17 -12.39 21.39
CA ILE A 441 -16.34 -13.12 22.36
C ILE A 441 -16.07 -14.52 21.81
N GLU A 442 -14.80 -14.95 21.81
CA GLU A 442 -14.39 -16.27 21.32
C GLU A 442 -14.95 -17.38 22.23
N ASP A 443 -15.57 -18.40 21.63
CA ASP A 443 -15.88 -19.64 22.32
C ASP A 443 -14.57 -20.38 22.67
N PRO A 444 -14.34 -20.77 23.94
CA PRO A 444 -13.14 -21.51 24.32
C PRO A 444 -13.10 -22.94 23.76
N THR A 445 -14.22 -23.47 23.25
CA THR A 445 -14.36 -24.85 22.78
C THR A 445 -13.88 -25.00 21.34
N LEU A 446 -13.06 -26.02 21.08
CA LEU A 446 -12.67 -26.44 19.74
C LEU A 446 -13.70 -27.42 19.19
N HIS A 447 -14.50 -26.99 18.22
CA HIS A 447 -15.54 -27.82 17.61
C HIS A 447 -14.99 -28.53 16.38
N MET A 448 -14.74 -29.84 16.51
CA MET A 448 -14.28 -30.69 15.42
C MET A 448 -15.48 -31.09 14.56
N ILE A 449 -15.44 -30.81 13.26
CA ILE A 449 -16.48 -31.22 12.31
C ILE A 449 -15.92 -32.33 11.43
N MET A 450 -16.59 -33.48 11.44
CA MET A 450 -16.18 -34.66 10.70
C MET A 450 -17.34 -35.21 9.86
N PRO A 451 -17.20 -35.28 8.53
CA PRO A 451 -18.11 -36.02 7.67
C PRO A 451 -17.80 -37.52 7.75
N LEU A 452 -18.82 -38.37 7.91
CA LEU A 452 -18.66 -39.81 8.07
C LEU A 452 -19.63 -40.58 7.17
N ARG A 453 -19.09 -41.51 6.38
CA ARG A 453 -19.85 -42.51 5.61
C ARG A 453 -19.12 -43.86 5.69
N GLY A 454 -19.75 -44.87 6.27
CA GLY A 454 -19.10 -46.15 6.56
C GLY A 454 -17.90 -46.00 7.51
N ARG A 455 -16.87 -46.83 7.32
CA ARG A 455 -15.57 -46.76 8.03
C ARG A 455 -15.65 -46.95 9.56
N ALA A 456 -16.57 -47.78 10.05
CA ALA A 456 -16.78 -47.96 11.49
C ALA A 456 -15.52 -48.33 12.28
N ALA A 457 -14.70 -49.26 11.79
CA ALA A 457 -13.44 -49.63 12.44
C ALA A 457 -12.44 -48.46 12.58
N ILE A 458 -12.36 -47.60 11.55
CA ILE A 458 -11.48 -46.43 11.52
C ILE A 458 -12.02 -45.36 12.47
N PHE A 459 -13.34 -45.16 12.50
CA PHE A 459 -13.99 -44.25 13.42
C PHE A 459 -13.82 -44.68 14.87
N ALA A 460 -13.93 -45.98 15.17
CA ALA A 460 -13.65 -46.52 16.50
C ALA A 460 -12.22 -46.22 16.96
N ARG A 461 -11.22 -46.37 16.07
CA ARG A 461 -9.82 -45.99 16.34
C ARG A 461 -9.69 -44.48 16.62
N PHE A 462 -10.31 -43.63 15.79
CA PHE A 462 -10.32 -42.18 16.01
C PHE A 462 -10.95 -41.81 17.35
N ALA A 463 -12.09 -42.42 17.69
CA ALA A 463 -12.83 -42.15 18.92
C ALA A 463 -12.02 -42.55 20.17
N GLN A 464 -11.36 -43.71 20.14
CA GLN A 464 -10.45 -44.14 21.20
C GLN A 464 -9.26 -43.18 21.34
N HIS A 465 -8.70 -42.72 20.22
CA HIS A 465 -7.60 -41.76 20.21
C HIS A 465 -8.02 -40.42 20.81
N LEU A 466 -9.16 -39.87 20.38
CA LEU A 466 -9.75 -38.63 20.91
C LEU A 466 -9.97 -38.72 22.42
N LYS A 467 -10.56 -39.83 22.90
CA LYS A 467 -10.74 -40.11 24.33
C LYS A 467 -9.42 -40.06 25.09
N SER A 468 -8.37 -40.70 24.58
CA SER A 468 -7.06 -40.75 25.24
C SER A 468 -6.41 -39.37 25.37
N ILE A 469 -6.65 -38.48 24.40
CA ILE A 469 -6.07 -37.13 24.34
C ILE A 469 -6.84 -36.16 25.22
N CYS A 470 -8.17 -36.21 25.20
CA CYS A 470 -9.01 -35.41 26.08
C CYS A 470 -8.71 -35.70 27.55
N ALA A 471 -8.46 -36.96 27.92
CA ALA A 471 -8.04 -37.32 29.27
C ALA A 471 -6.71 -36.68 29.71
N ARG A 472 -5.80 -36.37 28.77
CA ARG A 472 -4.49 -35.74 29.03
C ARG A 472 -4.53 -34.21 28.91
N GLY A 473 -5.60 -33.63 28.37
CA GLY A 473 -5.65 -32.23 27.93
C GLY A 473 -5.80 -31.19 29.04
N GLY A 474 -6.34 -31.58 30.20
CA GLY A 474 -6.68 -30.69 31.31
C GLY A 474 -7.81 -29.71 30.97
N ASP A 475 -8.08 -28.76 31.88
CA ASP A 475 -9.18 -27.77 31.76
C ASP A 475 -9.01 -26.76 30.60
N ASP A 476 -7.81 -26.65 30.01
CA ASP A 476 -7.49 -25.65 28.99
C ASP A 476 -7.96 -26.02 27.56
N LEU A 477 -8.31 -27.30 27.33
CA LEU A 477 -8.68 -27.83 26.01
C LEU A 477 -10.05 -28.50 26.03
N ALA A 478 -11.10 -27.67 25.98
CA ALA A 478 -12.46 -28.14 25.71
C ALA A 478 -12.61 -28.49 24.22
N VAL A 479 -13.05 -29.73 23.93
CA VAL A 479 -13.27 -30.24 22.59
C VAL A 479 -14.69 -30.77 22.47
N SER A 480 -15.35 -30.48 21.36
CA SER A 480 -16.61 -31.09 20.97
C SER A 480 -16.46 -31.72 19.58
N LEU A 481 -17.29 -32.72 19.29
CA LEU A 481 -17.31 -33.40 18.00
C LEU A 481 -18.69 -33.27 17.36
N THR A 482 -18.72 -32.76 16.13
CA THR A 482 -19.91 -32.72 15.28
C THR A 482 -19.71 -33.71 14.14
N ILE A 483 -20.51 -34.77 14.15
CA ILE A 483 -20.46 -35.84 13.15
C ILE A 483 -21.59 -35.60 12.17
N VAL A 484 -21.24 -35.49 10.89
CA VAL A 484 -22.22 -35.40 9.80
C VAL A 484 -22.31 -36.77 9.15
N LEU A 485 -23.34 -37.52 9.54
CA LEU A 485 -23.49 -38.94 9.28
C LEU A 485 -24.31 -39.17 8.01
N TYR A 486 -23.73 -39.91 7.07
CA TYR A 486 -24.41 -40.43 5.88
C TYR A 486 -24.79 -41.89 6.10
N SER A 487 -25.91 -42.31 5.50
CA SER A 487 -26.35 -43.70 5.58
C SER A 487 -25.31 -44.65 4.95
N SER A 488 -25.06 -45.76 5.66
CA SER A 488 -24.12 -46.82 5.27
C SER A 488 -24.45 -48.13 6.00
N ASP A 489 -23.99 -49.26 5.47
CA ASP A 489 -24.24 -50.58 6.07
C ASP A 489 -23.71 -50.70 7.52
N ASP A 490 -22.58 -50.05 7.82
CA ASP A 490 -21.94 -50.08 9.15
C ASP A 490 -22.47 -49.01 10.12
N GLU A 491 -23.66 -48.44 9.88
CA GLU A 491 -24.19 -47.33 10.69
C GLU A 491 -24.41 -47.71 12.16
N MET A 492 -24.79 -48.96 12.43
CA MET A 492 -25.01 -49.46 13.79
C MET A 492 -23.73 -49.37 14.65
N GLU A 493 -22.60 -49.83 14.12
CA GLU A 493 -21.29 -49.79 14.79
C GLU A 493 -20.81 -48.34 15.01
N ASN A 494 -21.08 -47.47 14.04
CA ASN A 494 -20.81 -46.05 14.16
C ASN A 494 -21.62 -45.42 15.31
N ARG A 495 -22.91 -45.76 15.43
CA ARG A 495 -23.78 -45.27 16.53
C ARG A 495 -23.33 -45.77 17.89
N GLU A 496 -22.90 -47.03 18.01
CA GLU A 496 -22.32 -47.55 19.27
C GLU A 496 -21.07 -46.77 19.68
N THR A 497 -20.21 -46.46 18.72
CA THR A 497 -18.99 -45.65 18.96
C THR A 497 -19.34 -44.22 19.40
N ILE A 498 -20.41 -43.62 18.85
CA ILE A 498 -20.91 -42.30 19.26
C ILE A 498 -21.41 -42.32 20.70
N GLU A 499 -22.19 -43.33 21.08
CA GLU A 499 -22.68 -43.48 22.46
C GLU A 499 -21.53 -43.70 23.44
N MET A 500 -20.49 -44.45 23.03
CA MET A 500 -19.26 -44.57 23.83
C MET A 500 -18.60 -43.21 24.08
N LEU A 501 -18.50 -42.34 23.07
CA LEU A 501 -17.93 -41.00 23.26
C LEU A 501 -18.79 -40.14 24.22
N ARG A 502 -20.11 -40.17 24.07
CA ARG A 502 -21.05 -39.46 24.96
C ARG A 502 -20.94 -39.94 26.41
N ALA A 503 -20.84 -41.24 26.63
CA ALA A 503 -20.66 -41.84 27.95
C ALA A 503 -19.33 -41.42 28.62
N ASN A 504 -18.33 -41.05 27.84
CA ASN A 504 -17.04 -40.53 28.33
C ASN A 504 -17.00 -38.99 28.42
N ALA A 505 -18.16 -38.33 28.51
CA ALA A 505 -18.32 -36.89 28.68
C ALA A 505 -17.71 -36.02 27.56
N ILE A 506 -17.52 -36.58 26.36
CA ILE A 506 -17.17 -35.81 25.16
C ILE A 506 -18.49 -35.32 24.53
N PRO A 507 -18.69 -34.00 24.35
CA PRO A 507 -19.89 -33.49 23.69
C PRO A 507 -19.92 -33.90 22.21
N VAL A 508 -20.86 -34.76 21.83
CA VAL A 508 -21.04 -35.22 20.45
C VAL A 508 -22.41 -34.84 19.90
N THR A 509 -22.39 -34.03 18.83
CA THR A 509 -23.57 -33.66 18.04
C THR A 509 -23.58 -34.48 16.75
N VAL A 510 -24.74 -35.03 16.37
CA VAL A 510 -24.89 -35.82 15.14
C VAL A 510 -25.87 -35.09 14.21
N ILE A 511 -25.49 -34.93 12.95
CA ILE A 511 -26.32 -34.38 11.88
C ILE A 511 -26.55 -35.49 10.86
N GLU A 512 -27.80 -35.91 10.74
CA GLU A 512 -28.21 -36.98 9.83
C GLU A 512 -28.40 -36.42 8.42
N MET A 513 -27.69 -36.97 7.43
CA MET A 513 -27.83 -36.62 6.02
C MET A 513 -28.74 -37.60 5.25
N GLY A 514 -28.93 -38.82 5.78
CA GLY A 514 -29.70 -39.89 5.13
C GLY A 514 -29.00 -40.49 3.90
N ASP A 515 -29.79 -41.03 2.98
CA ASP A 515 -29.33 -41.73 1.76
C ASP A 515 -29.07 -40.78 0.58
N ILE A 516 -28.37 -39.68 0.85
CA ILE A 516 -27.95 -38.75 -0.20
C ILE A 516 -26.51 -39.06 -0.65
N PRO A 517 -26.13 -38.70 -1.89
CA PRO A 517 -24.75 -38.82 -2.35
C PRO A 517 -23.79 -38.06 -1.44
N PHE A 518 -22.65 -38.69 -1.12
CA PHE A 518 -21.64 -38.07 -0.28
C PHE A 518 -21.06 -36.82 -0.94
N SER A 519 -21.11 -35.68 -0.24
CA SER A 519 -20.35 -34.48 -0.58
C SER A 519 -19.66 -33.95 0.66
N ARG A 520 -18.32 -33.88 0.61
CA ARG A 520 -17.51 -33.41 1.72
C ARG A 520 -17.79 -31.94 2.02
N GLY A 521 -17.80 -31.09 1.00
CA GLY A 521 -18.04 -29.65 1.16
C GLY A 521 -19.43 -29.33 1.76
N ILE A 522 -20.48 -30.02 1.30
CA ILE A 522 -21.84 -29.86 1.82
C ILE A 522 -21.91 -30.31 3.29
N ALA A 523 -21.30 -31.46 3.61
CA ALA A 523 -21.28 -31.97 4.99
C ALA A 523 -20.57 -31.01 5.96
N LEU A 524 -19.37 -30.54 5.61
CA LEU A 524 -18.62 -29.60 6.44
C LEU A 524 -19.38 -28.29 6.65
N MET A 525 -20.09 -27.81 5.62
CA MET A 525 -20.92 -26.61 5.72
C MET A 525 -22.11 -26.81 6.66
N ARG A 526 -22.85 -27.93 6.53
CA ARG A 526 -23.98 -28.27 7.42
C ARG A 526 -23.53 -28.42 8.87
N GLY A 527 -22.37 -29.05 9.09
CA GLY A 527 -21.72 -29.11 10.40
C GLY A 527 -21.46 -27.73 10.99
N ALA A 528 -20.87 -26.83 10.19
CA ALA A 528 -20.58 -25.46 10.61
C ALA A 528 -21.86 -24.64 10.88
N GLU A 529 -22.94 -24.85 10.12
CA GLU A 529 -24.21 -24.15 10.28
C GLU A 529 -24.88 -24.45 11.62
N SER A 530 -24.70 -25.66 12.17
CA SER A 530 -25.27 -26.07 13.45
C SER A 530 -24.70 -25.32 14.68
N LEU A 531 -23.53 -24.67 14.52
CA LEU A 531 -22.80 -24.04 15.62
C LEU A 531 -23.01 -22.51 15.68
N PRO A 532 -22.76 -21.82 16.81
CA PRO A 532 -22.91 -20.37 16.89
C PRO A 532 -21.82 -19.62 16.10
N ALA A 533 -22.05 -18.33 15.80
CA ALA A 533 -21.13 -17.52 14.97
C ALA A 533 -19.72 -17.37 15.56
N ASN A 534 -19.59 -17.43 16.88
CA ASN A 534 -18.32 -17.35 17.61
C ASN A 534 -17.67 -18.71 17.90
N ALA A 535 -18.21 -19.81 17.38
CA ALA A 535 -17.63 -21.14 17.52
C ALA A 535 -16.34 -21.26 16.71
N LEU A 536 -15.29 -21.81 17.35
CA LEU A 536 -14.04 -22.18 16.70
C LEU A 536 -14.20 -23.55 16.05
N LEU A 537 -14.17 -23.58 14.71
CA LEU A 537 -14.35 -24.79 13.92
C LEU A 537 -12.98 -25.39 13.57
N PHE A 538 -12.88 -26.71 13.58
CA PHE A 538 -11.77 -27.45 13.00
C PHE A 538 -12.31 -28.58 12.11
N PHE A 539 -12.07 -28.46 10.80
CA PHE A 539 -12.44 -29.49 9.84
C PHE A 539 -11.42 -30.63 9.88
N THR A 540 -11.89 -31.86 10.06
CA THR A 540 -11.05 -33.04 10.20
C THR A 540 -11.60 -34.24 9.44
N ASP A 541 -10.74 -35.23 9.21
CA ASP A 541 -11.09 -36.51 8.60
C ASP A 541 -10.97 -37.63 9.65
N VAL A 542 -11.64 -38.75 9.42
CA VAL A 542 -11.66 -39.89 10.34
C VAL A 542 -10.29 -40.60 10.46
N ASP A 543 -9.42 -40.45 9.47
CA ASP A 543 -8.10 -41.08 9.40
C ASP A 543 -6.98 -40.28 10.09
N MET A 544 -7.35 -39.32 10.94
CA MET A 544 -6.43 -38.40 11.57
C MET A 544 -6.01 -38.86 12.97
N LEU A 545 -4.70 -38.82 13.23
CA LEU A 545 -4.13 -38.81 14.57
C LEU A 545 -3.62 -37.40 14.89
N PHE A 546 -3.86 -36.98 16.13
CA PHE A 546 -3.39 -35.70 16.64
C PHE A 546 -2.75 -35.84 18.02
N THR A 547 -2.05 -34.80 18.48
CA THR A 547 -1.62 -34.67 19.89
C THR A 547 -2.39 -33.54 20.58
N CYS A 548 -2.39 -33.54 21.92
CA CYS A 548 -2.99 -32.44 22.69
C CYS A 548 -2.36 -31.08 22.32
N ASP A 549 -1.04 -31.06 22.16
CA ASP A 549 -0.32 -29.83 21.81
C ASP A 549 -0.68 -29.33 20.41
N ALA A 550 -0.96 -30.24 19.45
CA ALA A 550 -1.43 -29.85 18.13
C ALA A 550 -2.79 -29.15 18.20
N LEU A 551 -3.73 -29.68 18.96
CA LEU A 551 -5.05 -29.05 19.15
C LEU A 551 -4.93 -27.69 19.85
N LYS A 552 -4.06 -27.57 20.87
CA LYS A 552 -3.75 -26.28 21.53
C LYS A 552 -3.15 -25.27 20.55
N ARG A 553 -2.22 -25.70 19.68
CA ARG A 553 -1.64 -24.86 18.62
C ARG A 553 -2.65 -24.45 17.56
N ILE A 554 -3.57 -25.33 17.18
CA ILE A 554 -4.67 -25.00 16.26
C ILE A 554 -5.53 -23.89 16.87
N LYS A 555 -5.90 -24.03 18.14
CA LYS A 555 -6.68 -23.04 18.88
C LYS A 555 -5.94 -21.71 19.03
N SER A 556 -4.65 -21.71 19.39
CA SER A 556 -3.87 -20.49 19.57
C SER A 556 -3.57 -19.76 18.25
N ASN A 557 -3.45 -20.49 17.13
CA ASN A 557 -3.23 -19.91 15.81
C ASN A 557 -4.52 -19.47 15.10
N THR A 558 -5.70 -19.66 15.70
CA THR A 558 -6.97 -19.22 15.13
C THR A 558 -7.57 -18.08 15.96
N ILE A 559 -7.89 -16.95 15.33
CA ILE A 559 -8.28 -15.71 16.00
C ILE A 559 -9.47 -15.09 15.27
N LEU A 560 -10.58 -14.92 15.99
CA LEU A 560 -11.86 -14.49 15.45
C LEU A 560 -11.74 -13.12 14.77
N ASN A 561 -12.27 -12.98 13.55
CA ASN A 561 -12.25 -11.76 12.74
C ASN A 561 -10.86 -11.28 12.32
N ALA A 562 -9.82 -12.09 12.51
CA ALA A 562 -8.44 -11.67 12.25
C ALA A 562 -7.56 -12.72 11.58
N GLN A 563 -7.63 -13.99 11.99
CA GLN A 563 -6.68 -15.00 11.56
C GLN A 563 -7.31 -16.39 11.48
N ILE A 564 -7.09 -17.07 10.36
CA ILE A 564 -7.47 -18.46 10.13
C ILE A 564 -6.22 -19.32 9.94
N TYR A 565 -6.32 -20.61 10.28
CA TYR A 565 -5.20 -21.53 10.29
C TYR A 565 -5.44 -22.75 9.40
N PHE A 566 -4.52 -23.01 8.47
CA PHE A 566 -4.51 -24.20 7.61
C PHE A 566 -3.29 -25.05 7.95
N PRO A 567 -3.38 -25.99 8.91
CA PRO A 567 -2.25 -26.85 9.26
C PRO A 567 -1.81 -27.72 8.06
N ILE A 568 -0.52 -27.99 7.96
CA ILE A 568 0.05 -28.97 7.03
C ILE A 568 0.30 -30.26 7.81
N VAL A 569 -0.47 -31.29 7.46
CA VAL A 569 -0.42 -32.63 8.06
C VAL A 569 0.71 -33.48 7.48
N PHE A 570 1.25 -34.38 8.29
CA PHE A 570 2.11 -35.46 7.82
C PHE A 570 1.27 -36.63 7.29
N SER A 571 1.34 -36.92 6.00
CA SER A 571 0.65 -38.05 5.38
C SER A 571 1.59 -39.25 5.28
N GLU A 572 1.14 -40.39 5.78
CA GLU A 572 1.84 -41.66 5.64
C GLU A 572 1.79 -42.18 4.19
N PHE A 573 2.85 -42.88 3.78
CA PHE A 573 2.84 -43.73 2.59
C PHE A 573 2.14 -45.07 2.86
N SER A 574 1.92 -45.85 1.81
CA SER A 574 1.45 -47.22 1.95
C SER A 574 2.33 -47.98 2.92
N HIS A 575 1.72 -48.65 3.89
CA HIS A 575 2.47 -49.46 4.87
C HIS A 575 3.23 -50.62 4.20
N GLU A 576 2.85 -50.99 2.97
CA GLU A 576 3.58 -51.95 2.13
C GLU A 576 4.94 -51.43 1.66
N SER A 577 5.11 -50.11 1.52
CA SER A 577 6.37 -49.50 1.06
C SER A 577 7.34 -49.21 2.20
N TRP A 578 6.96 -49.44 3.46
CA TRP A 578 7.79 -49.16 4.62
C TRP A 578 8.89 -50.21 4.78
N SER A 579 10.07 -49.78 5.22
CA SER A 579 11.13 -50.71 5.59
C SER A 579 10.73 -51.52 6.83
N GLU A 580 11.35 -52.69 7.05
CA GLU A 580 11.09 -53.49 8.26
C GLU A 580 11.40 -52.71 9.54
N ASN A 581 12.41 -51.84 9.53
CA ASN A 581 12.70 -50.95 10.66
C ASN A 581 11.58 -49.92 10.89
N ASP A 582 11.01 -49.35 9.83
CA ASP A 582 9.91 -48.38 9.93
C ASP A 582 8.62 -49.03 10.43
N LYS A 583 8.38 -50.30 10.09
CA LYS A 583 7.25 -51.10 10.60
C LYS A 583 7.38 -51.44 12.09
N LEU A 584 8.61 -51.64 12.57
CA LEU A 584 8.90 -51.94 13.99
C LEU A 584 8.76 -50.72 14.91
N LEU A 585 8.75 -49.51 14.37
CA LEU A 585 8.54 -48.28 15.13
C LEU A 585 7.05 -48.09 15.48
N ALA A 586 6.71 -48.34 16.75
CA ALA A 586 5.35 -48.22 17.27
C ALA A 586 4.83 -46.77 17.39
N ASP A 587 5.70 -45.76 17.29
CA ASP A 587 5.29 -44.36 17.43
C ASP A 587 4.77 -43.80 16.10
N ALA A 588 3.47 -43.46 16.09
CA ALA A 588 2.82 -42.82 14.95
C ALA A 588 3.35 -41.41 14.63
N PHE A 589 4.01 -40.75 15.58
CA PHE A 589 4.57 -39.40 15.42
C PHE A 589 6.06 -39.40 15.07
N HIS A 590 6.63 -40.55 14.70
CA HIS A 590 7.97 -40.63 14.16
C HIS A 590 8.02 -40.20 12.68
N TYR A 591 8.77 -39.15 12.36
CA TYR A 591 8.89 -38.66 10.99
C TYR A 591 10.12 -39.27 10.30
N GLY A 592 9.86 -40.09 9.28
CA GLY A 592 10.88 -40.69 8.42
C GLY A 592 10.62 -40.43 6.94
N ARG A 593 11.68 -40.34 6.13
CA ARG A 593 11.57 -40.13 4.68
C ARG A 593 10.90 -41.29 3.95
N GLY A 594 11.09 -42.51 4.42
CA GLY A 594 10.44 -43.72 3.88
C GLY A 594 9.01 -43.93 4.42
N ARG A 595 8.62 -43.19 5.46
CA ARG A 595 7.33 -43.37 6.15
C ARG A 595 6.23 -42.46 5.61
N GLY A 596 6.55 -41.25 5.19
CA GLY A 596 5.57 -40.28 4.71
C GLY A 596 6.15 -38.93 4.34
N TYR A 597 5.27 -37.94 4.16
CA TYR A 597 5.63 -36.58 3.79
C TYR A 597 4.65 -35.54 4.34
N PHE A 598 5.11 -34.30 4.52
CA PHE A 598 4.22 -33.18 4.83
C PHE A 598 3.43 -32.75 3.59
N ARG A 599 2.10 -32.83 3.65
CA ARG A 599 1.19 -32.59 2.53
C ARG A 599 0.98 -31.08 2.29
N HIS A 600 1.98 -30.44 1.69
CA HIS A 600 1.95 -28.99 1.42
C HIS A 600 0.80 -28.54 0.50
N PHE A 601 0.30 -29.44 -0.37
CA PHE A 601 -0.77 -29.17 -1.34
C PHE A 601 -2.14 -29.76 -0.94
N GLY A 602 -2.41 -29.98 0.35
CA GLY A 602 -3.73 -30.38 0.85
C GLY A 602 -4.33 -29.35 1.82
N TYR A 603 -5.56 -28.89 1.58
CA TYR A 603 -6.18 -27.78 2.32
C TYR A 603 -7.40 -28.20 3.13
N GLY A 604 -7.78 -29.49 3.10
CA GLY A 604 -8.99 -30.01 3.75
C GLY A 604 -9.01 -29.85 5.27
N LEU A 605 -7.85 -29.82 5.92
CA LEU A 605 -7.74 -29.49 7.34
C LEU A 605 -7.62 -27.98 7.49
N ALA A 606 -8.62 -27.36 8.12
CA ALA A 606 -8.61 -25.94 8.38
C ALA A 606 -9.32 -25.62 9.69
N ALA A 607 -8.81 -24.61 10.40
CA ALA A 607 -9.39 -24.06 11.60
C ALA A 607 -9.74 -22.58 11.40
N MET A 608 -10.99 -22.24 11.70
CA MET A 608 -11.53 -20.89 11.55
C MET A 608 -12.80 -20.74 12.38
N TYR A 609 -13.16 -19.51 12.70
CA TYR A 609 -14.44 -19.26 13.35
C TYR A 609 -15.59 -19.28 12.35
N LYS A 610 -16.79 -19.67 12.78
CA LYS A 610 -17.98 -19.68 11.91
C LYS A 610 -18.22 -18.30 11.25
N ALA A 611 -18.09 -17.21 11.99
CA ALA A 611 -18.22 -15.85 11.44
C ALA A 611 -17.22 -15.58 10.32
N ASP A 612 -15.98 -16.06 10.46
CA ASP A 612 -14.92 -15.90 9.44
C ASP A 612 -15.19 -16.77 8.21
N LEU A 613 -15.67 -18.01 8.41
CA LEU A 613 -16.11 -18.88 7.32
C LEU A 613 -17.22 -18.22 6.47
N MET A 614 -18.21 -17.62 7.14
CA MET A 614 -19.31 -16.92 6.46
C MET A 614 -18.82 -15.65 5.74
N ASP A 615 -17.86 -14.92 6.32
CA ASP A 615 -17.25 -13.74 5.67
C ASP A 615 -16.42 -14.09 4.43
N ILE A 616 -15.82 -15.29 4.39
CA ILE A 616 -15.11 -15.82 3.21
C ILE A 616 -16.10 -16.28 2.12
N GLY A 617 -17.36 -16.53 2.47
CA GLY A 617 -18.41 -17.01 1.57
C GLY A 617 -18.65 -18.52 1.62
N GLY A 618 -18.10 -19.22 2.61
CA GLY A 618 -18.34 -20.65 2.84
C GLY A 618 -17.85 -21.59 1.72
N PHE A 619 -18.23 -22.86 1.86
CA PHE A 619 -17.99 -23.88 0.84
C PHE A 619 -18.90 -23.68 -0.37
N ASP A 620 -18.39 -23.92 -1.59
CA ASP A 620 -19.23 -23.95 -2.78
C ASP A 620 -20.05 -25.25 -2.84
N THR A 621 -21.37 -25.12 -2.66
CA THR A 621 -22.31 -26.25 -2.66
C THR A 621 -22.51 -26.87 -4.03
N LYS A 622 -21.97 -26.29 -5.11
CA LYS A 622 -21.96 -26.88 -6.45
C LYS A 622 -20.91 -27.96 -6.63
N ILE A 623 -19.96 -28.06 -5.69
CA ILE A 623 -18.93 -29.10 -5.70
C ILE A 623 -19.53 -30.35 -5.05
N GLU A 624 -19.80 -31.36 -5.87
CA GLU A 624 -20.27 -32.67 -5.44
C GLU A 624 -19.08 -33.62 -5.24
N GLY A 625 -19.25 -34.62 -4.36
CA GLY A 625 -18.23 -35.62 -4.09
C GLY A 625 -17.05 -35.13 -3.22
N TRP A 626 -15.85 -35.59 -3.59
CA TRP A 626 -14.58 -35.29 -2.93
C TRP A 626 -13.63 -34.56 -3.89
N GLY A 627 -12.97 -33.51 -3.41
CA GLY A 627 -11.93 -32.79 -4.11
C GLY A 627 -12.37 -31.42 -4.63
N LYS A 628 -11.41 -30.48 -4.69
CA LYS A 628 -11.54 -29.05 -5.02
C LYS A 628 -12.23 -28.18 -3.97
N GLU A 629 -13.06 -28.71 -3.08
CA GLU A 629 -13.78 -27.91 -2.09
C GLU A 629 -12.83 -27.18 -1.13
N ASP A 630 -11.71 -27.83 -0.80
CA ASP A 630 -10.69 -27.30 0.08
C ASP A 630 -9.81 -26.25 -0.61
N VAL A 631 -9.47 -26.47 -1.88
CA VAL A 631 -8.77 -25.50 -2.74
C VAL A 631 -9.62 -24.26 -2.95
N ASP A 632 -10.91 -24.40 -3.25
CA ASP A 632 -11.84 -23.28 -3.41
C ASP A 632 -11.95 -22.45 -2.14
N LEU A 633 -12.13 -23.09 -0.98
CA LEU A 633 -12.17 -22.39 0.31
C LEU A 633 -10.87 -21.63 0.59
N PHE A 634 -9.71 -22.27 0.35
CA PHE A 634 -8.41 -21.63 0.54
C PHE A 634 -8.22 -20.43 -0.42
N GLU A 635 -8.60 -20.57 -1.68
CA GLU A 635 -8.54 -19.47 -2.64
C GLU A 635 -9.44 -18.29 -2.24
N LYS A 636 -10.68 -18.56 -1.82
CA LYS A 636 -11.59 -17.54 -1.31
C LYS A 636 -10.99 -16.82 -0.11
N ALA A 637 -10.38 -17.56 0.82
CA ALA A 637 -9.74 -16.99 1.99
C ALA A 637 -8.58 -16.05 1.64
N ILE A 638 -7.74 -16.43 0.68
CA ILE A 638 -6.64 -15.58 0.17
C ILE A 638 -7.19 -14.35 -0.56
N LYS A 639 -8.26 -14.50 -1.34
CA LYS A 639 -8.89 -13.40 -2.10
C LYS A 639 -9.62 -12.39 -1.20
N ASN A 640 -10.19 -12.82 -0.07
CA ASN A 640 -10.88 -11.94 0.89
C ASN A 640 -9.93 -10.82 1.38
N GLY A 641 -8.68 -11.15 1.71
CA GLY A 641 -7.64 -10.18 2.05
C GLY A 641 -7.85 -9.36 3.32
N ARG A 642 -8.96 -9.55 4.05
CA ARG A 642 -9.22 -9.01 5.39
C ARG A 642 -8.58 -9.89 6.46
N LEU A 643 -8.70 -11.21 6.30
CA LEU A 643 -8.23 -12.21 7.25
C LEU A 643 -6.78 -12.61 6.95
N ARG A 644 -5.97 -12.77 8.00
CA ARG A 644 -4.63 -13.33 7.89
C ARG A 644 -4.71 -14.84 7.79
N VAL A 645 -4.10 -15.41 6.74
CA VAL A 645 -4.00 -16.86 6.57
C VAL A 645 -2.65 -17.34 7.09
N ILE A 646 -2.64 -18.24 8.06
CA ILE A 646 -1.43 -18.95 8.50
C ILE A 646 -1.47 -20.38 7.99
N ARG A 647 -0.35 -20.85 7.45
CA ARG A 647 -0.16 -22.22 7.01
C ARG A 647 1.23 -22.69 7.38
N SER A 648 1.33 -23.76 8.16
CA SER A 648 2.61 -24.30 8.65
C SER A 648 2.52 -25.81 8.85
N PRO A 649 3.64 -26.55 8.72
CA PRO A 649 3.74 -27.93 9.21
C PRO A 649 3.30 -28.01 10.68
N GLU A 650 2.38 -28.92 10.97
CA GLU A 650 1.94 -29.25 12.32
C GLU A 650 2.40 -30.68 12.62
N PRO A 651 3.52 -30.85 13.35
CA PRO A 651 4.09 -32.16 13.63
C PRO A 651 3.08 -33.08 14.31
N GLY A 652 2.28 -32.55 15.25
CA GLY A 652 1.32 -33.37 15.98
C GLY A 652 0.05 -33.69 15.19
N LEU A 653 0.05 -33.62 13.85
CA LEU A 653 -1.01 -34.09 12.98
C LEU A 653 -0.47 -35.13 11.98
N VAL A 654 -1.02 -36.33 12.03
CA VAL A 654 -0.67 -37.44 11.14
C VAL A 654 -1.95 -37.96 10.47
N HIS A 655 -1.93 -38.05 9.15
CA HIS A 655 -2.97 -38.71 8.37
C HIS A 655 -2.51 -40.14 8.09
N ILE A 656 -3.19 -41.11 8.68
CA ILE A 656 -2.90 -42.53 8.48
C ILE A 656 -3.19 -42.88 7.02
N TYR A 657 -2.32 -43.69 6.42
CA TYR A 657 -2.54 -44.14 5.06
C TYR A 657 -3.81 -45.00 4.97
N HIS A 658 -4.62 -44.75 3.96
CA HIS A 658 -5.68 -45.65 3.52
C HIS A 658 -5.69 -45.70 1.98
N PRO A 659 -6.16 -46.80 1.38
CA PRO A 659 -6.32 -46.89 -0.07
C PRO A 659 -7.22 -45.77 -0.60
N ILE A 660 -6.78 -45.12 -1.68
CA ILE A 660 -7.53 -44.05 -2.35
C ILE A 660 -8.21 -44.64 -3.60
N HIS A 661 -9.54 -44.55 -3.62
CA HIS A 661 -10.40 -44.95 -4.74
C HIS A 661 -10.86 -43.71 -5.50
N CYS A 662 -10.61 -43.66 -6.80
CA CYS A 662 -11.02 -42.56 -7.68
C CYS A 662 -12.14 -43.05 -8.59
N ASP A 663 -13.32 -42.45 -8.49
CA ASP A 663 -14.49 -42.79 -9.32
C ASP A 663 -14.23 -42.41 -10.79
N GLU A 664 -14.73 -43.22 -11.73
CA GLU A 664 -14.58 -42.94 -13.15
C GLU A 664 -15.49 -41.79 -13.62
N ASN A 665 -16.62 -41.59 -12.95
CA ASN A 665 -17.63 -40.58 -13.30
C ASN A 665 -17.30 -39.17 -12.80
N MET A 666 -16.17 -39.00 -12.11
CA MET A 666 -15.79 -37.70 -11.53
C MET A 666 -15.25 -36.73 -12.61
N PRO A 667 -15.50 -35.41 -12.46
CA PRO A 667 -14.93 -34.37 -13.32
C PRO A 667 -13.41 -34.51 -13.47
N THR A 668 -12.89 -34.27 -14.69
CA THR A 668 -11.47 -34.49 -15.05
C THR A 668 -10.48 -33.88 -14.05
N ALA A 669 -10.71 -32.64 -13.64
CA ALA A 669 -9.81 -31.97 -12.70
C ALA A 669 -9.85 -32.57 -11.27
N GLN A 670 -10.99 -33.09 -10.80
CA GLN A 670 -11.04 -33.84 -9.54
C GLN A 670 -10.38 -35.22 -9.69
N LYS A 671 -10.53 -35.85 -10.86
CA LYS A 671 -9.88 -37.13 -11.21
C LYS A 671 -8.36 -37.01 -11.17
N ASP A 672 -7.80 -35.98 -11.80
CA ASP A 672 -6.36 -35.71 -11.79
C ASP A 672 -5.84 -35.47 -10.37
N MET A 673 -6.58 -34.74 -9.54
CA MET A 673 -6.23 -34.53 -8.12
C MET A 673 -6.27 -35.85 -7.32
N CYS A 674 -7.26 -36.70 -7.57
CA CYS A 674 -7.38 -37.99 -6.92
C CYS A 674 -6.23 -38.92 -7.30
N HIS A 675 -5.93 -39.06 -8.60
CA HIS A 675 -4.80 -39.86 -9.07
C HIS A 675 -3.45 -39.31 -8.58
N GLY A 676 -3.28 -37.98 -8.57
CA GLY A 676 -2.08 -37.35 -8.02
C GLY A 676 -1.91 -37.64 -6.54
N SER A 677 -2.98 -37.56 -5.75
CA SER A 677 -2.96 -37.90 -4.32
C SER A 677 -2.68 -39.37 -4.09
N LYS A 678 -3.27 -40.25 -4.89
CA LYS A 678 -3.01 -41.70 -4.87
C LYS A 678 -1.55 -42.00 -5.13
N ALA A 679 -0.99 -41.49 -6.24
CA ALA A 679 0.40 -41.70 -6.61
C ALA A 679 1.38 -41.15 -5.56
N ALA A 680 1.11 -39.95 -5.04
CA ALA A 680 1.95 -39.33 -4.01
C ALA A 680 1.91 -40.07 -2.67
N SER A 681 0.89 -40.88 -2.39
CA SER A 681 0.76 -41.63 -1.14
C SER A 681 1.26 -43.09 -1.23
N LEU A 682 1.78 -43.53 -2.37
CA LEU A 682 2.24 -44.92 -2.53
C LEU A 682 3.56 -45.20 -1.81
N ALA A 683 4.61 -44.44 -2.12
CA ALA A 683 5.95 -44.66 -1.60
C ALA A 683 6.82 -43.41 -1.76
N SER A 684 7.95 -43.38 -1.05
CA SER A 684 8.97 -42.35 -1.26
C SER A 684 9.65 -42.52 -2.62
N ILE A 685 10.18 -41.42 -3.19
CA ILE A 685 10.93 -41.49 -4.45
C ILE A 685 12.16 -42.41 -4.30
N ASP A 686 12.82 -42.36 -3.14
CA ASP A 686 13.99 -43.20 -2.86
C ASP A 686 13.60 -44.69 -2.93
N THR A 687 12.50 -45.08 -2.28
CA THR A 687 11.96 -46.45 -2.32
C THR A 687 11.55 -46.88 -3.72
N LEU A 688 10.94 -46.00 -4.50
CA LEU A 688 10.55 -46.31 -5.88
C LEU A 688 11.78 -46.51 -6.78
N VAL A 689 12.83 -45.70 -6.62
CA VAL A 689 14.09 -45.86 -7.36
C VAL A 689 14.77 -47.17 -6.98
N GLU A 690 14.81 -47.52 -5.69
CA GLU A 690 15.34 -48.81 -5.23
C GLU A 690 14.57 -50.00 -5.82
N GLN A 691 13.25 -49.94 -5.86
CA GLN A 691 12.42 -50.98 -6.47
C GLN A 691 12.65 -51.09 -7.97
N ILE A 692 12.70 -49.97 -8.70
CA ILE A 692 12.98 -49.98 -10.15
C ILE A 692 14.38 -50.54 -10.43
N ALA A 693 15.38 -50.19 -9.61
CA ALA A 693 16.75 -50.68 -9.73
C ALA A 693 16.88 -52.20 -9.51
N GLN A 694 15.88 -52.86 -8.89
CA GLN A 694 15.84 -54.32 -8.79
C GLN A 694 15.31 -55.00 -10.07
N TYR A 695 14.66 -54.25 -10.96
CA TYR A 695 14.11 -54.75 -12.23
C TYR A 695 14.96 -54.38 -13.46
N THR A 696 15.98 -53.52 -13.29
CA THR A 696 16.98 -53.16 -14.31
C THR A 696 18.33 -53.77 -13.97
#